data_AF-A0A5D9BYR7-F1
#
_entry.id   AF-A0A5D9BYR7-F1
#
_cell.length_a   1.000
_cell.length_b   1.000
_cell.length_c   1.000
_cell.angle_alpha   90.00
_cell.angle_beta   90.00
_cell.angle_gamma   90.00
#
_symmetry.space_group_name_H-M   'P 1'
#
loop_
_entity.id
_entity.type
_entity.pdbx_description
1 polymer ?
#
loop_
_entity_poly.entity_id
_entity_poly.type
_entity_poly.pdbx_seq_one_letter_code
_entity_poly.pdbx_strand_id
1 'polypeptide(L)'
;MPGRASANRAGGTVSEIFRIAIVGSGPAGLSAAAHAAKLGISHILLEKTDHLSDTIYKYQKGKHVMATPNQLILRADVDFDAGKRETILGIWDKQAAEQKVNVRLKSEVKAITGQKGDFTIALTDKTEIKAENVILAIGTQGNPNLVRCPGGDMDHVQYQLDDPGEYVDEHITVIGSGDAGIENALGLAADAAQGNVVTILNRGADFSKAKGANVKLLMAAADEGRVNVMTDTSPNRIERGFLVLDTRDGEAKIACDRIIARMGSAAPRKFIESCGIQFTSEDREAFPKLSPSFETTNAGIFVIGALAGYPLIKHCMNQGYDAVEFINGNVGLKPADEPILAAKFANLPIKKSVDEWLEFIRNNVLILSDLSPLQMREFMLDSEVRFYKTNDIVFEKNAPGSSLFGIAQGKVDIPLPDGRSTGIVIPGGSIFGEVGLVSGRRRGSTIRAIADTVVVEIPRNAILKLMGSVPAVKRAVTRISTERQLLQMFQSGITPSDLAEVLETAEIQSVRAGQAIFKQGDPGDDVFVIRSGSMVVEKTIGGKPVFLSYLPAGNYVGELELFDNGIRKQTVRAAVKSEVIKLNGQAFRRLLEKKPDFGTKARNAMGERIDLASYIEAKKDSFSSVVDMYSNVANFLVDNGVGEATDVLLIDENLCVGCDNCEKACADSHDGISRLDREAGRTFAHLHVPTSCRHCENPHCMADCPPTAIHRGQDGEVYIDETCIGCGNCQRNCPYGVIRMEKEPPKKPSLWTWFLFGKGPGPGEPSHDWAYKNAKGEKAKRAVKCDMCSGIEGGPSCVRACPTGAAIRVAPEEFLTVARLERGEA
;
A
#
# COMPACT_ATOMS: atom_id res chain seq x y z
N MET A 1 63.23 -3.71 54.33
CA MET A 1 62.59 -4.65 55.30
C MET A 1 63.06 -4.28 56.71
N PRO A 2 62.26 -4.46 57.76
CA PRO A 2 60.81 -4.21 57.82
C PRO A 2 60.33 -3.59 59.16
N GLY A 3 59.10 -3.10 59.15
CA GLY A 3 58.31 -2.73 60.33
C GLY A 3 56.84 -2.48 59.97
N ARG A 4 56.09 -3.57 59.71
CA ARG A 4 54.62 -3.71 59.57
C ARG A 4 53.90 -3.16 60.84
N ALA A 5 52.60 -2.87 60.93
CA ALA A 5 51.43 -2.70 60.06
C ALA A 5 50.27 -2.30 61.01
N SER A 6 49.28 -1.52 60.55
CA SER A 6 47.86 -1.86 60.77
C SER A 6 46.98 -1.08 59.80
N ALA A 7 46.33 -1.82 58.91
CA ALA A 7 45.25 -1.35 58.07
C ALA A 7 44.02 -1.06 58.93
N ASN A 8 43.33 0.05 58.65
CA ASN A 8 41.92 0.18 59.00
C ASN A 8 41.15 0.50 57.70
N ARG A 9 40.49 -0.54 57.17
CA ARG A 9 39.49 -0.46 56.10
C ARG A 9 38.15 -0.15 56.76
N ALA A 10 37.55 0.99 56.42
CA ALA A 10 36.11 1.19 56.49
C ALA A 10 35.76 2.42 55.64
N GLY A 11 35.71 2.22 54.32
CA GLY A 11 35.14 3.16 53.37
C GLY A 11 34.11 2.42 52.52
N GLY A 12 32.88 2.31 53.03
CA GLY A 12 31.75 1.94 52.19
C GLY A 12 31.42 3.12 51.30
N THR A 13 31.78 3.03 50.01
CA THR A 13 31.33 3.98 48.99
C THR A 13 29.81 3.89 48.89
N VAL A 14 29.10 4.93 49.32
CA VAL A 14 27.67 5.10 49.04
C VAL A 14 27.53 5.22 47.51
N SER A 15 26.84 4.29 46.87
CA SER A 15 26.50 4.41 45.45
C SER A 15 25.57 5.61 45.29
N GLU A 16 25.97 6.60 44.48
CA GLU A 16 25.13 7.75 44.15
C GLU A 16 23.79 7.25 43.56
N ILE A 17 22.68 7.62 44.22
CA ILE A 17 21.32 7.30 43.76
C ILE A 17 20.86 8.46 42.88
N PHE A 18 20.56 8.18 41.61
CA PHE A 18 20.06 9.20 40.68
C PHE A 18 18.55 9.36 40.82
N ARG A 19 18.02 10.58 40.63
CA ARG A 19 16.57 10.76 40.56
C ARG A 19 15.99 10.17 39.27
N ILE A 20 16.75 10.23 38.17
CA ILE A 20 16.36 9.70 36.87
C ILE A 20 17.53 8.95 36.20
N ALA A 21 17.35 7.66 35.89
CA ALA A 21 18.22 6.94 34.95
C ALA A 21 17.58 6.88 33.57
N ILE A 22 18.31 7.28 32.53
CA ILE A 22 17.84 7.31 31.15
C ILE A 22 18.62 6.27 30.35
N VAL A 23 17.92 5.34 29.70
CA VAL A 23 18.54 4.24 28.95
C VAL A 23 18.37 4.47 27.46
N GLY A 24 19.48 4.71 26.76
CA GLY A 24 19.56 4.99 25.33
C GLY A 24 19.69 6.48 25.03
N SER A 25 20.70 6.86 24.25
CA SER A 25 21.01 8.26 23.89
C SER A 25 20.45 8.70 22.53
N GLY A 26 19.44 7.99 22.02
CA GLY A 26 18.69 8.46 20.86
C GLY A 26 18.02 9.82 21.11
N PRO A 27 17.37 10.42 20.09
CA PRO A 27 16.86 11.80 20.20
C PRO A 27 15.96 12.05 21.41
N ALA A 28 15.11 11.07 21.76
CA ALA A 28 14.26 11.16 22.95
C ALA A 28 15.04 11.16 24.26
N GLY A 29 16.00 10.22 24.41
CA GLY A 29 16.79 10.08 25.63
C GLY A 29 17.76 11.24 25.81
N LEU A 30 18.36 11.73 24.72
CA LEU A 30 19.18 12.94 24.76
C LEU A 30 18.37 14.15 25.18
N SER A 31 17.16 14.33 24.63
CA SER A 31 16.27 15.42 25.05
C SER A 31 15.86 15.33 26.52
N ALA A 32 15.57 14.12 27.02
CA ALA A 32 15.27 13.93 28.44
C ALA A 32 16.47 14.28 29.32
N ALA A 33 17.67 13.85 28.94
CA ALA A 33 18.88 14.11 29.71
C ALA A 33 19.27 15.59 29.70
N ALA A 34 19.16 16.25 28.54
CA ALA A 34 19.32 17.70 28.38
C ALA A 34 18.36 18.48 29.28
N HIS A 35 17.08 18.12 29.29
CA HIS A 35 16.09 18.79 30.12
C HIS A 35 16.32 18.55 31.62
N ALA A 36 16.65 17.33 32.01
CA ALA A 36 17.02 17.01 33.39
C ALA A 36 18.25 17.80 33.86
N ALA A 37 19.25 17.96 33.00
CA ALA A 37 20.43 18.78 33.26
C ALA A 37 20.06 20.26 33.45
N LYS A 38 19.21 20.81 32.56
CA LYS A 38 18.74 22.20 32.64
C LYS A 38 17.97 22.49 33.92
N LEU A 39 17.15 21.56 34.40
CA LEU A 39 16.41 21.67 35.66
C LEU A 39 17.27 21.37 36.91
N GLY A 40 18.53 20.96 36.75
CA GLY A 40 19.40 20.55 37.85
C GLY A 40 18.95 19.26 38.56
N ILE A 41 18.19 18.41 37.87
CA ILE A 41 17.74 17.11 38.39
C ILE A 41 18.90 16.12 38.32
N SER A 42 19.18 15.40 39.42
CA SER A 42 20.18 14.32 39.43
C SER A 42 19.79 13.22 38.43
N HIS A 43 20.59 13.04 37.39
CA HIS A 43 20.31 12.12 36.30
C HIS A 43 21.58 11.42 35.80
N ILE A 44 21.38 10.30 35.09
CA ILE A 44 22.43 9.62 34.32
C ILE A 44 21.87 9.08 33.01
N LEU A 45 22.53 9.39 31.89
CA LEU A 45 22.24 8.85 30.57
C LEU A 45 23.17 7.67 30.27
N LEU A 46 22.61 6.52 29.91
CA LEU A 46 23.36 5.29 29.61
C LEU A 46 23.27 4.98 28.11
N GLU A 47 24.43 4.89 27.45
CA GLU A 47 24.52 4.52 26.04
C GLU A 47 25.45 3.31 25.87
N LYS A 48 25.00 2.33 25.09
CA LYS A 48 25.76 1.09 24.86
C LYS A 48 26.97 1.30 23.94
N THR A 49 26.93 2.30 23.05
CA THR A 49 28.02 2.62 22.13
C THR A 49 29.00 3.62 22.73
N ASP A 50 30.04 3.94 21.98
CA ASP A 50 31.10 4.88 22.33
C ASP A 50 30.84 6.33 21.86
N HIS A 51 29.62 6.61 21.39
CA HIS A 51 29.16 7.91 20.88
C HIS A 51 27.66 8.06 21.17
N LEU A 52 27.13 9.29 21.09
CA LEU A 52 25.70 9.55 21.33
C LEU A 52 24.85 9.29 20.08
N SER A 53 23.56 9.04 20.28
CA SER A 53 22.56 8.98 19.21
C SER A 53 22.84 7.91 18.12
N ASP A 54 23.28 6.71 18.54
CA ASP A 54 23.67 5.58 17.65
C ASP A 54 22.68 5.30 16.51
N THR A 55 21.36 5.45 16.74
CA THR A 55 20.37 5.27 15.67
C THR A 55 20.52 6.28 14.53
N ILE A 56 20.79 7.55 14.83
CA ILE A 56 21.01 8.59 13.83
C ILE A 56 22.44 8.51 13.30
N TYR A 57 23.41 8.14 14.14
CA TYR A 57 24.77 7.85 13.70
C TYR A 57 24.82 6.78 12.61
N LYS A 58 24.03 5.70 12.76
CA LYS A 58 23.88 4.61 11.78
C LYS A 58 22.96 4.92 10.60
N TYR A 59 22.50 6.16 10.46
CA TYR A 59 21.93 6.57 9.18
C TYR A 59 23.04 6.64 8.13
N GLN A 60 22.70 6.39 6.87
CA GLN A 60 23.67 6.50 5.78
C GLN A 60 24.38 7.84 5.82
N LYS A 61 25.68 7.82 5.55
CA LYS A 61 26.53 9.02 5.53
C LYS A 61 26.01 10.09 4.57
N GLY A 62 26.06 11.34 5.01
CA GLY A 62 25.56 12.48 4.24
C GLY A 62 24.03 12.55 4.12
N LYS A 63 23.27 11.63 4.72
CA LYS A 63 21.80 11.65 4.70
C LYS A 63 21.26 12.99 5.16
N HIS A 64 20.32 13.54 4.41
CA HIS A 64 19.51 14.65 4.87
C HIS A 64 18.39 14.14 5.79
N VAL A 65 18.41 14.56 7.05
CA VAL A 65 17.42 14.20 8.06
C VAL A 65 16.39 15.31 8.16
N MET A 66 15.11 14.95 8.07
CA MET A 66 14.00 15.89 8.06
C MET A 66 13.46 16.15 9.47
N ALA A 67 13.14 17.40 9.78
CA ALA A 67 12.51 17.83 11.04
C ALA A 67 10.97 17.86 10.98
N THR A 68 10.35 16.76 10.54
CA THR A 68 8.89 16.65 10.40
C THR A 68 8.19 16.20 11.69
N PRO A 69 6.95 16.67 11.97
CA PRO A 69 6.16 17.61 11.15
C PRO A 69 6.53 19.07 11.44
N ASN A 70 6.57 19.92 10.40
CA ASN A 70 7.03 21.31 10.50
C ASN A 70 6.17 22.17 11.44
N GLN A 71 4.86 21.86 11.50
CA GLN A 71 3.87 22.56 12.33
C GLN A 71 4.02 22.31 13.83
N LEU A 72 4.71 21.24 14.23
CA LEU A 72 4.92 20.93 15.64
C LEU A 72 6.05 21.79 16.19
N ILE A 73 5.83 22.45 17.32
CA ILE A 73 6.86 23.23 18.01
C ILE A 73 7.82 22.27 18.73
N LEU A 74 9.13 22.48 18.57
CA LEU A 74 10.15 21.77 19.35
C LEU A 74 10.29 22.46 20.70
N ARG A 75 10.14 21.70 21.79
CA ARG A 75 10.31 22.18 23.17
C ARG A 75 11.60 21.68 23.83
N ALA A 76 12.24 20.69 23.21
CA ALA A 76 13.49 20.12 23.68
C ALA A 76 14.57 21.18 23.90
N ASP A 77 15.43 20.96 24.89
CA ASP A 77 16.57 21.83 25.16
C ASP A 77 17.77 21.60 24.24
N VAL A 78 17.64 20.67 23.30
CA VAL A 78 18.60 20.43 22.23
C VAL A 78 17.96 20.76 20.89
N ASP A 79 18.66 21.55 20.08
CA ASP A 79 18.16 22.05 18.80
C ASP A 79 18.04 20.92 17.78
N PHE A 80 17.00 21.00 16.95
CA PHE A 80 16.83 20.06 15.84
C PHE A 80 16.09 20.72 14.68
N ASP A 81 16.86 20.96 13.62
CA ASP A 81 16.37 21.41 12.33
C ASP A 81 16.75 20.40 11.24
N ALA A 82 16.08 20.50 10.09
CA ALA A 82 16.39 19.66 8.95
C ALA A 82 17.82 19.95 8.45
N GLY A 83 18.62 18.91 8.23
CA GLY A 83 20.04 19.07 7.93
C GLY A 83 20.74 17.75 7.62
N LYS A 84 22.03 17.83 7.29
CA LYS A 84 22.86 16.62 7.12
C LYS A 84 23.04 15.92 8.46
N ARG A 85 23.06 14.58 8.43
CA ARG A 85 23.29 13.70 9.58
C ARG A 85 24.44 14.20 10.47
N GLU A 86 25.59 14.49 9.88
CA GLU A 86 26.80 14.91 10.60
C GLU A 86 26.64 16.26 11.28
N THR A 87 25.94 17.19 10.63
CA THR A 87 25.64 18.52 11.21
C THR A 87 24.77 18.38 12.45
N ILE A 88 23.72 17.55 12.37
CA ILE A 88 22.81 17.32 13.49
C ILE A 88 23.53 16.66 14.67
N LEU A 89 24.29 15.59 14.41
CA LEU A 89 25.09 14.91 15.45
C LEU A 89 26.08 15.88 16.11
N GLY A 90 26.78 16.70 15.32
CA GLY A 90 27.73 17.68 15.86
C GLY A 90 27.06 18.75 16.72
N ILE A 91 25.85 19.20 16.38
CA ILE A 91 25.07 20.13 17.22
C ILE A 91 24.68 19.46 18.54
N TRP A 92 24.17 18.23 18.48
CA TRP A 92 23.74 17.47 19.65
C TRP A 92 24.89 17.17 20.62
N ASP A 93 26.05 16.72 20.10
CA ASP A 93 27.24 16.46 20.92
C ASP A 93 27.73 17.74 21.61
N LYS A 94 27.78 18.85 20.87
CA LYS A 94 28.18 20.16 21.41
C LYS A 94 27.22 20.62 22.51
N GLN A 95 25.92 20.59 22.26
CA GLN A 95 24.92 21.10 23.22
C GLN A 95 24.82 20.20 24.46
N ALA A 96 24.93 18.88 24.31
CA ALA A 96 24.98 17.96 25.44
C ALA A 96 26.17 18.25 26.37
N ALA A 97 27.34 18.55 25.79
CA ALA A 97 28.53 18.95 26.55
C ALA A 97 28.35 20.32 27.22
N GLU A 98 27.86 21.33 26.50
CA GLU A 98 27.61 22.68 27.02
C GLU A 98 26.62 22.68 28.19
N GLN A 99 25.58 21.84 28.11
CA GLN A 99 24.56 21.68 29.15
C GLN A 99 24.99 20.77 30.30
N LYS A 100 26.19 20.17 30.22
CA LYS A 100 26.74 19.24 31.22
C LYS A 100 25.82 18.05 31.47
N VAL A 101 25.28 17.47 30.40
CA VAL A 101 24.51 16.22 30.47
C VAL A 101 25.38 15.12 31.07
N ASN A 102 24.92 14.48 32.15
CA ASN A 102 25.66 13.39 32.79
C ASN A 102 25.47 12.10 31.98
N VAL A 103 26.51 11.66 31.29
CA VAL A 103 26.45 10.50 30.39
C VAL A 103 27.53 9.47 30.68
N ARG A 104 27.17 8.19 30.57
CA ARG A 104 28.09 7.06 30.61
C ARG A 104 27.95 6.24 29.32
N LEU A 105 28.98 6.32 28.48
CA LEU A 105 29.10 5.56 27.24
C LEU A 105 29.55 4.11 27.52
N LYS A 106 29.50 3.24 26.51
CA LYS A 106 29.87 1.81 26.60
C LYS A 106 29.17 1.06 27.74
N SER A 107 27.93 1.45 28.01
CA SER A 107 27.13 1.02 29.16
C SER A 107 25.83 0.39 28.68
N GLU A 108 25.92 -0.86 28.23
CA GLU A 108 24.74 -1.63 27.82
C GLU A 108 23.98 -2.15 29.05
N VAL A 109 22.70 -1.81 29.13
CA VAL A 109 21.81 -2.26 30.20
C VAL A 109 21.35 -3.69 29.94
N LYS A 110 21.57 -4.57 30.91
CA LYS A 110 21.20 -5.99 30.86
C LYS A 110 19.86 -6.27 31.54
N ALA A 111 19.61 -5.64 32.68
CA ALA A 111 18.39 -5.85 33.47
C ALA A 111 18.06 -4.61 34.31
N ILE A 112 16.77 -4.40 34.57
CA ILE A 112 16.25 -3.38 35.49
C ILE A 112 15.31 -4.09 36.46
N THR A 113 15.60 -3.97 37.76
CA THR A 113 14.82 -4.59 38.84
C THR A 113 14.53 -3.59 39.94
N GLY A 114 13.55 -3.87 40.79
CA GLY A 114 13.14 -2.99 41.88
C GLY A 114 11.77 -2.36 41.66
N GLN A 115 11.53 -1.25 42.34
CA GLN A 115 10.24 -0.54 42.38
C GLN A 115 10.48 0.97 42.40
N LYS A 116 9.43 1.76 42.13
CA LYS A 116 9.47 3.23 42.18
C LYS A 116 10.20 3.74 43.43
N GLY A 117 11.22 4.57 43.24
CA GLY A 117 12.08 5.11 44.29
C GLY A 117 13.36 4.30 44.59
N ASP A 118 13.45 3.04 44.16
CA ASP A 118 14.65 2.18 44.36
C ASP A 118 14.78 1.15 43.23
N PHE A 119 15.10 1.62 42.03
CA PHE A 119 15.48 0.76 40.91
C PHE A 119 16.97 0.45 40.92
N THR A 120 17.30 -0.76 40.49
CA THR A 120 18.67 -1.22 40.22
C THR A 120 18.80 -1.53 38.73
N ILE A 121 19.72 -0.83 38.06
CA ILE A 121 20.05 -1.00 36.65
C ILE A 121 21.37 -1.75 36.56
N ALA A 122 21.32 -3.02 36.12
CA ALA A 122 22.49 -3.85 35.94
C ALA A 122 23.06 -3.72 34.52
N LEU A 123 24.34 -3.42 34.41
CA LEU A 123 25.07 -3.32 33.14
C LEU A 123 25.72 -4.65 32.74
N THR A 124 26.07 -4.79 31.47
CA THR A 124 26.80 -5.96 30.94
C THR A 124 28.20 -6.12 31.54
N ASP A 125 28.85 -5.03 31.94
CA ASP A 125 30.14 -5.01 32.64
C ASP A 125 30.05 -5.38 34.14
N LYS A 126 28.85 -5.76 34.62
CA LYS A 126 28.51 -6.07 36.01
C LYS A 126 28.46 -4.87 36.95
N THR A 127 28.56 -3.64 36.45
CA THR A 127 28.28 -2.45 37.26
C THR A 127 26.78 -2.36 37.54
N GLU A 128 26.42 -1.86 38.73
CA GLU A 128 25.03 -1.56 39.11
C GLU A 128 24.88 -0.06 39.34
N ILE A 129 23.75 0.48 38.88
CA ILE A 129 23.36 1.89 39.04
C ILE A 129 22.02 1.94 39.77
N LYS A 130 21.87 2.87 40.72
CA LYS A 130 20.64 3.07 41.49
C LYS A 130 19.89 4.30 41.00
N ALA A 131 18.57 4.21 40.85
CA ALA A 131 17.75 5.36 40.50
C ALA A 131 16.32 5.31 41.06
N GLU A 132 15.71 6.47 41.29
CA GLU A 132 14.31 6.56 41.73
C GLU A 132 13.31 6.30 40.60
N ASN A 133 13.62 6.79 39.39
CA ASN A 133 12.81 6.62 38.19
C ASN A 133 13.69 6.20 37.01
N VAL A 134 13.11 5.47 36.06
CA VAL A 134 13.79 5.02 34.85
C VAL A 134 13.05 5.50 33.60
N ILE A 135 13.77 6.08 32.66
CA ILE A 135 13.27 6.43 31.32
C ILE A 135 13.91 5.49 30.31
N LEU A 136 13.10 4.66 29.64
CA LEU A 136 13.52 3.79 28.55
C LEU A 136 13.36 4.52 27.21
N ALA A 137 14.49 4.92 26.62
CA ALA A 137 14.60 5.62 25.34
C ALA A 137 15.37 4.79 24.29
N ILE A 138 15.25 3.47 24.36
CA ILE A 138 16.06 2.51 23.57
C ILE A 138 15.61 2.34 22.11
N GLY A 139 14.46 2.90 21.74
CA GLY A 139 13.86 2.75 20.41
C GLY A 139 13.56 1.30 20.01
N THR A 140 13.46 1.04 18.71
CA THR A 140 13.23 -0.32 18.17
C THR A 140 14.32 -0.77 17.18
N GLN A 141 15.11 0.15 16.62
CA GLN A 141 16.06 -0.10 15.53
C GLN A 141 17.17 -1.11 15.88
N GLY A 142 17.48 -1.28 17.18
CA GLY A 142 18.41 -2.31 17.64
C GLY A 142 17.91 -3.75 17.46
N ASN A 143 16.68 -3.96 17.00
CA ASN A 143 16.05 -5.28 16.85
C ASN A 143 15.31 -5.38 15.48
N PRO A 144 16.05 -5.53 14.36
CA PRO A 144 15.49 -5.52 13.01
C PRO A 144 14.66 -6.76 12.68
N ASN A 145 13.78 -6.63 11.69
CA ASN A 145 13.06 -7.76 11.10
C ASN A 145 13.99 -8.56 10.17
N LEU A 146 14.13 -9.85 10.48
CA LEU A 146 14.98 -10.76 9.71
C LEU A 146 14.30 -11.26 8.43
N VAL A 147 15.10 -11.49 7.39
CA VAL A 147 14.70 -12.18 6.16
C VAL A 147 14.42 -13.66 6.48
N ARG A 148 13.24 -14.16 6.09
CA ARG A 148 12.74 -15.50 6.50
C ARG A 148 12.67 -16.54 5.38
N CYS A 149 13.34 -16.31 4.26
CA CYS A 149 13.46 -17.31 3.20
C CYS A 149 14.69 -18.22 3.42
N PRO A 150 14.76 -19.39 2.76
CA PRO A 150 15.99 -20.18 2.72
C PRO A 150 17.19 -19.32 2.30
N GLY A 151 18.28 -19.35 3.08
CA GLY A 151 19.48 -18.52 2.87
C GLY A 151 19.41 -17.10 3.48
N GLY A 152 18.36 -16.76 4.23
CA GLY A 152 18.21 -15.45 4.89
C GLY A 152 19.23 -15.13 6.00
N ASP A 153 20.00 -16.11 6.44
CA ASP A 153 21.05 -16.05 7.47
C ASP A 153 22.47 -15.99 6.90
N MET A 154 22.62 -15.89 5.57
CA MET A 154 23.92 -15.80 4.92
C MET A 154 24.65 -14.47 5.24
N ASP A 155 25.98 -14.53 5.20
CA ASP A 155 26.92 -13.46 5.55
C ASP A 155 26.75 -12.15 4.75
N HIS A 156 26.34 -12.23 3.50
CA HIS A 156 26.11 -11.10 2.61
C HIS A 156 24.71 -10.47 2.76
N VAL A 157 23.90 -10.94 3.72
CA VAL A 157 22.63 -10.30 4.13
C VAL A 157 22.89 -9.33 5.28
N GLN A 158 22.82 -8.03 4.97
CA GLN A 158 23.06 -6.95 5.92
C GLN A 158 21.75 -6.22 6.24
N TYR A 159 21.58 -5.78 7.49
CA TYR A 159 20.38 -5.06 7.93
C TYR A 159 20.59 -3.55 8.07
N GLN A 160 21.80 -3.08 7.77
CA GLN A 160 22.26 -1.71 7.90
C GLN A 160 23.11 -1.34 6.67
N LEU A 161 23.21 -0.03 6.41
CA LEU A 161 24.04 0.55 5.36
C LEU A 161 24.59 1.88 5.91
N ASP A 162 25.85 1.87 6.29
CA ASP A 162 26.48 3.01 6.97
C ASP A 162 27.07 4.01 5.97
N ASP A 163 27.83 3.52 4.97
CA ASP A 163 28.36 4.33 3.88
C ASP A 163 28.09 3.64 2.53
N PRO A 164 27.17 4.17 1.70
CA PRO A 164 26.94 3.64 0.36
C PRO A 164 28.18 3.69 -0.54
N GLY A 165 29.14 4.58 -0.23
CA GLY A 165 30.39 4.77 -0.97
C GLY A 165 31.38 3.61 -0.85
N GLU A 166 31.19 2.68 0.09
CA GLU A 166 32.11 1.56 0.33
C GLU A 166 31.97 0.40 -0.67
N TYR A 167 30.89 0.39 -1.46
CA TYR A 167 30.57 -0.71 -2.37
C TYR A 167 30.81 -0.30 -3.82
N VAL A 168 31.51 -1.14 -4.59
CA VAL A 168 31.88 -0.88 -5.99
C VAL A 168 31.75 -2.17 -6.79
N ASP A 169 31.22 -2.07 -8.01
CA ASP A 169 31.03 -3.15 -8.99
C ASP A 169 30.23 -4.36 -8.46
N GLU A 170 29.23 -4.12 -7.59
CA GLU A 170 28.39 -5.17 -7.03
C GLU A 170 26.93 -5.14 -7.53
N HIS A 171 26.31 -6.32 -7.65
CA HIS A 171 24.86 -6.46 -7.73
C HIS A 171 24.24 -6.43 -6.34
N ILE A 172 23.62 -5.30 -5.98
CA ILE A 172 23.10 -5.08 -4.63
C ILE A 172 21.57 -5.06 -4.65
N THR A 173 20.95 -5.96 -3.90
CA THR A 173 19.48 -5.97 -3.74
C THR A 173 19.06 -5.38 -2.40
N VAL A 174 18.26 -4.32 -2.44
CA VAL A 174 17.62 -3.74 -1.25
C VAL A 174 16.25 -4.40 -1.04
N ILE A 175 16.11 -5.10 0.10
CA ILE A 175 14.85 -5.75 0.48
C ILE A 175 14.10 -4.88 1.49
N GLY A 176 13.00 -4.28 1.05
CA GLY A 176 12.22 -3.37 1.86
C GLY A 176 12.19 -1.97 1.25
N SER A 177 10.98 -1.49 1.01
CA SER A 177 10.67 -0.32 0.19
C SER A 177 10.10 0.85 1.00
N GLY A 178 10.32 0.87 2.32
CA GLY A 178 10.07 2.05 3.16
C GLY A 178 11.10 3.15 2.90
N ASP A 179 10.95 4.31 3.53
CA ASP A 179 11.84 5.47 3.32
C ASP A 179 13.33 5.11 3.39
N ALA A 180 13.74 4.39 4.44
CA ALA A 180 15.14 3.99 4.61
C ALA A 180 15.64 3.02 3.53
N GLY A 181 14.78 2.17 2.97
CA GLY A 181 15.16 1.28 1.88
C GLY A 181 15.35 2.04 0.56
N ILE A 182 14.41 2.94 0.26
CA ILE A 182 14.49 3.81 -0.91
C ILE A 182 15.74 4.69 -0.86
N GLU A 183 15.98 5.34 0.28
CA GLU A 183 17.13 6.19 0.49
C GLU A 183 18.45 5.42 0.33
N ASN A 184 18.53 4.19 0.84
CA ASN A 184 19.70 3.33 0.69
C ASN A 184 19.91 2.92 -0.78
N ALA A 185 18.84 2.57 -1.50
CA ALA A 185 18.94 2.22 -2.92
C ALA A 185 19.43 3.42 -3.75
N LEU A 186 18.90 4.61 -3.48
CA LEU A 186 19.34 5.85 -4.12
C LEU A 186 20.79 6.20 -3.77
N GLY A 187 21.20 5.99 -2.51
CA GLY A 187 22.58 6.22 -2.08
C GLY A 187 23.58 5.31 -2.78
N LEU A 188 23.27 4.02 -2.91
CA LEU A 188 24.10 3.03 -3.60
C LEU A 188 24.21 3.27 -5.12
N ALA A 189 23.24 3.98 -5.69
CA ALA A 189 23.17 4.32 -7.11
C ALA A 189 23.44 5.81 -7.36
N ALA A 190 24.01 6.53 -6.39
CA ALA A 190 24.23 7.96 -6.48
C ALA A 190 25.44 8.31 -7.36
N ASP A 191 26.52 7.54 -7.26
CA ASP A 191 27.75 7.73 -8.04
C ASP A 191 27.90 6.63 -9.08
N ALA A 192 27.76 7.01 -10.36
CA ALA A 192 27.92 6.10 -11.48
C ALA A 192 29.32 5.49 -11.57
N ALA A 193 30.34 6.14 -11.00
CA ALA A 193 31.69 5.61 -10.96
C ALA A 193 31.83 4.37 -10.06
N GLN A 194 30.87 4.13 -9.15
CA GLN A 194 30.84 2.92 -8.33
C GLN A 194 30.43 1.67 -9.12
N GLY A 195 29.85 1.79 -10.32
CA GLY A 195 29.51 0.62 -11.14
C GLY A 195 28.45 -0.35 -10.56
N ASN A 196 27.81 -0.01 -9.44
CA ASN A 196 26.85 -0.89 -8.77
C ASN A 196 25.57 -1.08 -9.61
N VAL A 197 25.04 -2.31 -9.62
CA VAL A 197 23.72 -2.62 -10.15
C VAL A 197 22.74 -2.76 -8.99
N VAL A 198 21.96 -1.70 -8.74
CA VAL A 198 21.07 -1.65 -7.58
C VAL A 198 19.65 -2.07 -7.94
N THR A 199 19.10 -3.04 -7.21
CA THR A 199 17.71 -3.48 -7.35
C THR A 199 16.96 -3.29 -6.03
N ILE A 200 15.77 -2.70 -6.04
CA ILE A 200 14.91 -2.60 -4.85
C ILE A 200 13.63 -3.43 -5.02
N LEU A 201 13.28 -4.18 -3.98
CA LEU A 201 12.09 -5.03 -3.96
C LEU A 201 10.96 -4.41 -3.13
N ASN A 202 9.79 -4.27 -3.74
CA ASN A 202 8.54 -3.93 -3.08
C ASN A 202 7.53 -5.08 -3.19
N ARG A 203 6.98 -5.54 -2.06
CA ARG A 203 6.07 -6.70 -2.04
C ARG A 203 4.68 -6.42 -2.60
N GLY A 204 4.23 -5.18 -2.50
CA GLY A 204 2.97 -4.72 -3.08
C GLY A 204 3.18 -3.95 -4.38
N ALA A 205 2.08 -3.59 -5.02
CA ALA A 205 2.08 -2.65 -6.15
C ALA A 205 2.51 -1.24 -5.69
N ASP A 206 1.93 -0.75 -4.59
CA ASP A 206 2.20 0.59 -4.05
C ASP A 206 3.32 0.62 -2.99
N PHE A 207 3.97 1.76 -2.84
CA PHE A 207 4.96 2.06 -1.79
C PHE A 207 4.30 2.59 -0.50
N SER A 208 3.37 1.82 0.06
CA SER A 208 2.50 2.25 1.18
C SER A 208 3.24 2.68 2.46
N LYS A 209 4.50 2.25 2.63
CA LYS A 209 5.33 2.54 3.81
C LYS A 209 6.35 3.66 3.58
N ALA A 210 6.36 4.30 2.41
CA ALA A 210 7.30 5.37 2.07
C ALA A 210 6.58 6.70 1.79
N LYS A 211 7.29 7.80 2.01
CA LYS A 211 6.82 9.14 1.66
C LYS A 211 6.83 9.31 0.14
N GLY A 212 5.78 9.94 -0.40
CA GLY A 212 5.64 10.16 -1.84
C GLY A 212 6.83 10.90 -2.50
N ALA A 213 7.50 11.79 -1.77
CA ALA A 213 8.72 12.45 -2.25
C ALA A 213 9.87 11.46 -2.50
N ASN A 214 10.09 10.51 -1.59
CA ASN A 214 11.11 9.47 -1.73
C ASN A 214 10.75 8.51 -2.88
N VAL A 215 9.48 8.13 -2.98
CA VAL A 215 8.98 7.31 -4.10
C VAL A 215 9.22 8.02 -5.43
N LYS A 216 8.95 9.33 -5.51
CA LYS A 216 9.19 10.12 -6.73
C LYS A 216 10.67 10.12 -7.12
N LEU A 217 11.59 10.26 -6.16
CA LEU A 217 13.03 10.19 -6.40
C LEU A 217 13.46 8.80 -6.85
N LEU A 218 12.91 7.74 -6.23
CA LEU A 218 13.17 6.36 -6.62
C LEU A 218 12.75 6.10 -8.08
N MET A 219 11.54 6.51 -8.43
CA MET A 219 11.03 6.33 -9.79
C MET A 219 11.88 7.12 -10.79
N ALA A 220 12.23 8.38 -10.49
CA ALA A 220 13.12 9.15 -11.36
C ALA A 220 14.48 8.46 -11.57
N ALA A 221 15.05 7.86 -10.52
CA ALA A 221 16.27 7.06 -10.65
C ALA A 221 16.10 5.80 -11.49
N ALA A 222 14.92 5.17 -11.42
CA ALA A 222 14.59 4.04 -12.27
C ALA A 222 14.46 4.45 -13.75
N ASP A 223 13.88 5.62 -14.02
CA ASP A 223 13.72 6.17 -15.38
C ASP A 223 15.05 6.45 -16.05
N GLU A 224 15.99 6.91 -15.26
CA GLU A 224 17.37 7.17 -15.66
C GLU A 224 18.19 5.88 -15.77
N GLY A 225 17.61 4.71 -15.44
CA GLY A 225 18.28 3.42 -15.47
C GLY A 225 19.29 3.21 -14.34
N ARG A 226 19.28 4.05 -13.29
CA ARG A 226 20.21 3.96 -12.15
C ARG A 226 19.79 2.92 -11.12
N VAL A 227 18.50 2.66 -10.98
CA VAL A 227 17.96 1.69 -10.00
C VAL A 227 16.89 0.82 -10.65
N ASN A 228 17.01 -0.50 -10.50
CA ASN A 228 15.95 -1.43 -10.89
C ASN A 228 14.89 -1.51 -9.80
N VAL A 229 13.64 -1.24 -10.13
CA VAL A 229 12.53 -1.29 -9.18
C VAL A 229 11.62 -2.46 -9.51
N MET A 230 11.45 -3.40 -8.57
CA MET A 230 10.57 -4.55 -8.74
C MET A 230 9.41 -4.47 -7.73
N THR A 231 8.22 -4.15 -8.23
CA THR A 231 6.97 -4.19 -7.45
C THR A 231 6.34 -5.57 -7.50
N ASP A 232 5.36 -5.80 -6.62
CA ASP A 232 4.69 -7.09 -6.47
C ASP A 232 5.62 -8.29 -6.26
N THR A 233 6.82 -8.03 -5.76
CA THR A 233 7.94 -8.98 -5.75
C THR A 233 8.42 -9.27 -4.34
N SER A 234 8.66 -10.54 -4.03
CA SER A 234 9.18 -11.00 -2.73
C SER A 234 10.36 -11.96 -2.90
N PRO A 235 11.33 -11.98 -1.97
CA PRO A 235 12.41 -12.97 -1.99
C PRO A 235 11.87 -14.38 -1.72
N ASN A 236 12.17 -15.31 -2.61
CA ASN A 236 11.80 -16.73 -2.50
C ASN A 236 12.89 -17.53 -1.77
N ARG A 237 14.15 -17.41 -2.20
CA ARG A 237 15.35 -18.03 -1.60
C ARG A 237 16.62 -17.28 -2.02
N ILE A 238 17.64 -17.33 -1.17
CA ILE A 238 18.95 -16.70 -1.37
C ILE A 238 19.98 -17.78 -1.64
N GLU A 239 20.73 -17.60 -2.73
CA GLU A 239 21.83 -18.46 -3.17
C GLU A 239 23.09 -17.61 -3.30
N ARG A 240 24.29 -18.21 -3.28
CA ARG A 240 25.52 -17.43 -3.44
C ARG A 240 25.60 -16.86 -4.86
N GLY A 241 25.64 -15.53 -4.98
CA GLY A 241 25.66 -14.78 -6.24
C GLY A 241 24.30 -14.58 -6.90
N PHE A 242 23.21 -15.14 -6.34
CA PHE A 242 21.88 -15.05 -6.94
C PHE A 242 20.77 -14.90 -5.91
N LEU A 243 19.74 -14.14 -6.27
CA LEU A 243 18.50 -14.06 -5.53
C LEU A 243 17.35 -14.57 -6.39
N VAL A 244 16.57 -15.52 -5.86
CA VAL A 244 15.36 -16.00 -6.51
C VAL A 244 14.15 -15.29 -5.92
N LEU A 245 13.26 -14.84 -6.78
CA LEU A 245 12.16 -13.94 -6.51
C LEU A 245 10.83 -14.55 -6.94
N ASP A 246 9.80 -14.33 -6.14
CA ASP A 246 8.41 -14.48 -6.59
C ASP A 246 7.94 -13.12 -7.13
N THR A 247 7.63 -13.05 -8.42
CA THR A 247 7.13 -11.84 -9.09
C THR A 247 5.66 -12.01 -9.48
N ARG A 248 5.05 -10.95 -10.03
CA ARG A 248 3.66 -10.99 -10.54
C ARG A 248 3.47 -12.02 -11.66
N ASP A 249 4.49 -12.21 -12.50
CA ASP A 249 4.46 -13.01 -13.73
C ASP A 249 5.04 -14.43 -13.52
N GLY A 250 5.49 -14.75 -12.30
CA GLY A 250 6.10 -16.04 -11.95
C GLY A 250 7.42 -15.92 -11.18
N GLU A 251 8.16 -17.03 -11.07
CA GLU A 251 9.50 -17.05 -10.45
C GLU A 251 10.52 -16.36 -11.36
N ALA A 252 11.39 -15.51 -10.80
CA ALA A 252 12.49 -14.86 -11.49
C ALA A 252 13.81 -15.05 -10.73
N LYS A 253 14.93 -15.16 -11.44
CA LYS A 253 16.27 -15.28 -10.85
C LYS A 253 17.12 -14.09 -11.27
N ILE A 254 17.72 -13.39 -10.30
CA ILE A 254 18.58 -12.23 -10.53
C ILE A 254 19.97 -12.44 -9.93
N ALA A 255 21.00 -11.82 -10.51
CA ALA A 255 22.32 -11.74 -9.90
C ALA A 255 22.25 -10.88 -8.63
N CYS A 256 22.93 -11.30 -7.57
CA CYS A 256 22.93 -10.63 -6.29
C CYS A 256 24.16 -11.01 -5.47
N ASP A 257 25.08 -10.07 -5.32
CA ASP A 257 26.29 -10.21 -4.50
C ASP A 257 26.00 -9.83 -3.04
N ARG A 258 25.10 -8.86 -2.83
CA ARG A 258 24.79 -8.32 -1.50
C ARG A 258 23.32 -8.00 -1.34
N ILE A 259 22.82 -8.23 -0.12
CA ILE A 259 21.46 -7.89 0.26
C ILE A 259 21.49 -6.84 1.38
N ILE A 260 20.81 -5.70 1.16
CA ILE A 260 20.56 -4.70 2.19
C ILE A 260 19.09 -4.79 2.61
N ALA A 261 18.82 -5.51 3.70
CA ALA A 261 17.48 -5.73 4.23
C ALA A 261 17.02 -4.58 5.14
N ARG A 262 16.08 -3.77 4.66
CA ARG A 262 15.43 -2.66 5.39
C ARG A 262 13.96 -2.98 5.66
N MET A 263 13.73 -4.06 6.40
CA MET A 263 12.39 -4.64 6.65
C MET A 263 11.68 -4.11 7.91
N GLY A 264 12.16 -3.00 8.48
CA GLY A 264 11.68 -2.45 9.75
C GLY A 264 12.25 -3.16 10.97
N SER A 265 11.73 -2.81 12.14
CA SER A 265 12.21 -3.29 13.45
C SER A 265 11.06 -3.43 14.45
N ALA A 266 11.27 -4.19 15.52
CA ALA A 266 10.25 -4.44 16.54
C ALA A 266 10.79 -4.18 17.95
N ALA A 267 9.89 -3.94 18.92
CA ALA A 267 10.29 -3.79 20.32
C ALA A 267 11.05 -5.05 20.83
N PRO A 268 12.10 -4.89 21.66
CA PRO A 268 12.79 -6.01 22.29
C PRO A 268 11.94 -6.59 23.43
N ARG A 269 10.83 -7.26 23.08
CA ARG A 269 9.77 -7.68 24.02
C ARG A 269 10.31 -8.38 25.27
N LYS A 270 11.19 -9.37 25.11
CA LYS A 270 11.75 -10.14 26.25
C LYS A 270 12.39 -9.25 27.31
N PHE A 271 13.14 -8.22 26.89
CA PHE A 271 13.78 -7.27 27.80
C PHE A 271 12.73 -6.39 28.49
N ILE A 272 11.76 -5.86 27.74
CA ILE A 272 10.71 -4.99 28.28
C ILE A 272 9.82 -5.74 29.28
N GLU A 273 9.41 -6.96 28.97
CA GLU A 273 8.64 -7.81 29.88
C GLU A 273 9.44 -8.16 31.15
N SER A 274 10.75 -8.38 31.02
CA SER A 274 11.62 -8.62 32.18
C SER A 274 11.71 -7.41 33.13
N CYS A 275 11.37 -6.21 32.66
CA CYS A 275 11.25 -5.01 33.49
C CYS A 275 9.85 -4.87 34.14
N GLY A 276 8.96 -5.86 34.02
CA GLY A 276 7.61 -5.83 34.58
C GLY A 276 6.59 -5.04 33.75
N ILE A 277 6.89 -4.76 32.48
CA ILE A 277 6.05 -3.94 31.60
C ILE A 277 5.15 -4.82 30.74
N GLN A 278 3.85 -4.52 30.73
CA GLN A 278 2.86 -5.19 29.88
C GLN A 278 2.77 -4.51 28.50
N PHE A 279 2.48 -5.31 27.47
CA PHE A 279 2.18 -4.85 26.12
C PHE A 279 0.67 -4.72 25.89
N THR A 280 0.27 -3.98 24.84
CA THR A 280 -1.15 -3.78 24.48
C THR A 280 -1.84 -5.04 23.96
N SER A 281 -1.11 -5.99 23.38
CA SER A 281 -1.63 -7.28 22.93
C SER A 281 -0.49 -8.32 22.84
N GLU A 282 -0.80 -9.57 22.53
CA GLU A 282 0.20 -10.62 22.29
C GLU A 282 0.92 -10.45 20.94
N ASP A 283 0.49 -9.52 20.07
CA ASP A 283 1.10 -9.31 18.76
C ASP A 283 2.59 -8.91 18.89
N ARG A 284 3.44 -9.42 17.99
CA ARG A 284 4.89 -9.13 17.99
C ARG A 284 5.19 -7.63 17.79
N GLU A 285 4.33 -6.93 17.07
CA GLU A 285 4.47 -5.51 16.75
C GLU A 285 3.75 -4.61 17.77
N ALA A 286 3.18 -5.19 18.85
CA ALA A 286 2.55 -4.43 19.91
C ALA A 286 3.55 -3.51 20.62
N PHE A 287 3.05 -2.40 21.16
CA PHE A 287 3.81 -1.47 21.98
C PHE A 287 3.54 -1.69 23.48
N PRO A 288 4.42 -1.20 24.36
CA PRO A 288 4.14 -1.16 25.79
C PRO A 288 2.85 -0.42 26.10
N LYS A 289 2.13 -0.84 27.14
CA LYS A 289 0.95 -0.14 27.65
C LYS A 289 1.41 1.06 28.48
N LEU A 290 1.04 2.26 28.02
CA LEU A 290 1.48 3.54 28.59
C LEU A 290 0.31 4.41 29.04
N SER A 291 0.51 5.17 30.11
CA SER A 291 -0.34 6.31 30.46
C SER A 291 -0.09 7.51 29.52
N PRO A 292 -0.93 8.56 29.54
CA PRO A 292 -0.66 9.81 28.83
C PRO A 292 0.65 10.50 29.24
N SER A 293 1.16 10.21 30.44
CA SER A 293 2.43 10.71 30.96
C SER A 293 3.63 9.80 30.63
N PHE A 294 3.46 8.84 29.72
CA PHE A 294 4.48 7.86 29.30
C PHE A 294 4.87 6.83 30.38
N GLU A 295 4.18 6.80 31.52
CA GLU A 295 4.45 5.82 32.59
C GLU A 295 3.90 4.45 32.17
N THR A 296 4.71 3.41 32.40
CA THR A 296 4.34 2.03 32.06
C THR A 296 3.46 1.39 33.14
N THR A 297 3.09 0.13 32.95
CA THR A 297 2.43 -0.67 34.01
C THR A 297 3.33 -0.94 35.22
N ASN A 298 4.64 -0.74 35.11
CA ASN A 298 5.54 -0.72 36.26
C ASN A 298 5.79 0.73 36.68
N ALA A 299 5.19 1.14 37.79
CA ALA A 299 5.24 2.52 38.28
C ALA A 299 6.69 2.99 38.48
N GLY A 300 6.99 4.21 38.04
CA GLY A 300 8.36 4.77 38.04
C GLY A 300 9.21 4.40 36.84
N ILE A 301 8.75 3.51 35.95
CA ILE A 301 9.36 3.29 34.63
C ILE A 301 8.53 3.99 33.56
N PHE A 302 9.20 4.80 32.75
CA PHE A 302 8.64 5.56 31.64
C PHE A 302 9.24 5.07 30.32
N VAL A 303 8.47 5.11 29.23
CA VAL A 303 8.92 4.73 27.89
C VAL A 303 8.67 5.86 26.92
N ILE A 304 9.72 6.31 26.23
CA ILE A 304 9.65 7.40 25.26
C ILE A 304 10.31 7.02 23.92
N GLY A 305 10.07 7.84 22.91
CA GLY A 305 10.62 7.67 21.57
C GLY A 305 9.89 6.60 20.75
N ALA A 306 10.60 5.99 19.80
CA ALA A 306 10.02 5.00 18.90
C ALA A 306 9.41 3.78 19.61
N LEU A 307 9.88 3.44 20.82
CA LEU A 307 9.32 2.35 21.62
C LEU A 307 7.93 2.69 22.19
N ALA A 308 7.60 3.98 22.35
CA ALA A 308 6.28 4.44 22.75
C ALA A 308 5.25 4.43 21.59
N GLY A 309 5.66 3.98 20.40
CA GLY A 309 4.80 3.89 19.22
C GLY A 309 4.87 5.10 18.29
N TYR A 310 5.69 6.13 18.60
CA TYR A 310 5.76 7.35 17.79
C TYR A 310 7.19 7.67 17.29
N PRO A 311 7.62 7.11 16.14
CA PRO A 311 9.02 7.10 15.73
C PRO A 311 9.51 8.38 15.02
N LEU A 312 8.81 9.51 15.12
CA LEU A 312 9.23 10.79 14.52
C LEU A 312 10.17 11.53 15.47
N ILE A 313 11.35 11.94 14.98
CA ILE A 313 12.43 12.53 15.80
C ILE A 313 11.93 13.73 16.61
N LYS A 314 11.20 14.67 15.98
CA LYS A 314 10.70 15.87 16.67
C LYS A 314 9.72 15.53 17.80
N HIS A 315 8.85 14.55 17.59
CA HIS A 315 7.96 14.04 18.64
C HIS A 315 8.72 13.31 19.74
N CYS A 316 9.66 12.44 19.37
CA CYS A 316 10.53 11.72 20.30
C CYS A 316 11.25 12.69 21.24
N MET A 317 11.79 13.79 20.70
CA MET A 317 12.46 14.83 21.50
C MET A 317 11.48 15.51 22.46
N ASN A 318 10.30 15.94 21.98
CA ASN A 318 9.26 16.51 22.86
C ASN A 318 8.81 15.53 23.95
N GLN A 319 8.72 14.22 23.68
CA GLN A 319 8.43 13.22 24.71
C GLN A 319 9.51 13.15 25.78
N GLY A 320 10.78 13.32 25.41
CA GLY A 320 11.89 13.40 26.37
C GLY A 320 11.75 14.58 27.32
N TYR A 321 11.40 15.76 26.78
CA TYR A 321 11.07 16.94 27.57
C TYR A 321 9.87 16.66 28.51
N ASP A 322 8.75 16.22 27.94
CA ASP A 322 7.49 16.03 28.66
C ASP A 322 7.61 14.98 29.78
N ALA A 323 8.34 13.87 29.55
CA ALA A 323 8.53 12.82 30.55
C ALA A 323 9.26 13.32 31.81
N VAL A 324 10.26 14.18 31.64
CA VAL A 324 11.01 14.75 32.77
C VAL A 324 10.16 15.77 33.53
N GLU A 325 9.35 16.58 32.84
CA GLU A 325 8.36 17.47 33.46
C GLU A 325 7.33 16.68 34.29
N PHE A 326 6.82 15.57 33.78
CA PHE A 326 5.89 14.70 34.51
C PHE A 326 6.55 14.07 35.75
N ILE A 327 7.78 13.56 35.64
CA ILE A 327 8.56 13.07 36.79
C ILE A 327 8.82 14.20 37.80
N ASN A 328 8.91 15.44 37.33
CA ASN A 328 9.06 16.62 38.19
C ASN A 328 7.75 17.17 38.76
N GLY A 329 6.60 16.51 38.50
CA GLY A 329 5.30 16.83 39.10
C GLY A 329 4.43 17.78 38.27
N ASN A 330 4.83 18.13 37.04
CA ASN A 330 4.05 19.01 36.16
C ASN A 330 2.91 18.26 35.45
N VAL A 331 1.87 17.88 36.20
CA VAL A 331 0.72 17.13 35.67
C VAL A 331 -0.21 17.94 34.77
N GLY A 332 -0.05 19.28 34.75
CA GLY A 332 -0.86 20.18 33.91
C GLY A 332 -0.28 20.42 32.51
N LEU A 333 0.89 19.85 32.21
CA LEU A 333 1.56 20.03 30.92
C LEU A 333 0.72 19.45 29.77
N LYS A 334 0.38 20.31 28.81
CA LYS A 334 -0.30 19.89 27.58
C LYS A 334 0.69 19.49 26.49
N PRO A 335 0.44 18.41 25.73
CA PRO A 335 1.32 17.99 24.64
C PRO A 335 1.58 19.08 23.60
N ALA A 336 2.70 18.99 22.88
CA ALA A 336 3.10 19.96 21.86
C ALA A 336 2.15 20.09 20.66
N ASP A 337 1.36 19.05 20.39
CA ASP A 337 0.37 18.99 19.31
C ASP A 337 -1.01 19.55 19.70
N GLU A 338 -1.24 19.87 20.97
CA GLU A 338 -2.54 20.32 21.49
C GLU A 338 -3.15 21.48 20.69
N PRO A 339 -2.42 22.55 20.33
CA PRO A 339 -3.02 23.67 19.58
C PRO A 339 -3.48 23.26 18.18
N ILE A 340 -2.78 22.32 17.55
CA ILE A 340 -3.08 21.83 16.20
C ILE A 340 -4.37 21.01 16.23
N LEU A 341 -4.48 20.09 17.18
CA LEU A 341 -5.68 19.27 17.35
C LEU A 341 -6.88 20.11 17.78
N ALA A 342 -6.68 21.11 18.66
CA ALA A 342 -7.73 22.04 19.06
C ALA A 342 -8.29 22.82 17.85
N ALA A 343 -7.43 23.23 16.91
CA ALA A 343 -7.86 23.89 15.68
C ALA A 343 -8.71 22.97 14.79
N LYS A 344 -8.33 21.70 14.64
CA LYS A 344 -9.11 20.69 13.89
C LYS A 344 -10.51 20.48 14.47
N PHE A 345 -10.64 20.52 15.81
CA PHE A 345 -11.92 20.34 16.49
C PHE A 345 -12.75 21.62 16.65
N ALA A 346 -12.21 22.79 16.29
CA ALA A 346 -12.84 24.08 16.57
C ALA A 346 -14.22 24.24 15.92
N ASN A 347 -14.43 23.65 14.74
CA ASN A 347 -15.65 23.77 13.94
C ASN A 347 -16.71 22.71 14.27
N LEU A 348 -16.48 21.85 15.27
CA LEU A 348 -17.44 20.83 15.69
C LEU A 348 -18.57 21.45 16.53
N PRO A 349 -19.80 20.90 16.44
CA PRO A 349 -20.98 21.49 17.07
C PRO A 349 -20.94 21.49 18.60
N ILE A 350 -20.17 20.57 19.21
CA ILE A 350 -20.00 20.46 20.66
C ILE A 350 -18.60 20.95 21.02
N LYS A 351 -18.49 21.82 22.04
CA LYS A 351 -17.19 22.19 22.59
C LYS A 351 -16.76 21.12 23.60
N LYS A 352 -15.66 20.46 23.30
CA LYS A 352 -14.94 19.52 24.16
C LYS A 352 -13.46 19.87 24.15
N SER A 353 -12.73 19.45 25.18
CA SER A 353 -11.27 19.44 25.14
C SER A 353 -10.75 18.48 24.06
N VAL A 354 -9.47 18.62 23.70
CA VAL A 354 -8.82 17.74 22.72
C VAL A 354 -8.89 16.29 23.17
N ASP A 355 -8.58 16.00 24.43
CA ASP A 355 -8.59 14.63 24.97
C ASP A 355 -9.99 14.01 24.93
N GLU A 356 -11.02 14.76 25.32
CA GLU A 356 -12.42 14.30 25.24
C GLU A 356 -12.85 14.02 23.79
N TRP A 357 -12.39 14.82 22.82
CA TRP A 357 -12.67 14.57 21.41
C TRP A 357 -11.95 13.33 20.89
N LEU A 358 -10.68 13.15 21.24
CA LEU A 358 -9.90 11.99 20.84
C LEU A 358 -10.49 10.70 21.43
N GLU A 359 -10.85 10.70 22.71
CA GLU A 359 -11.51 9.56 23.34
C GLU A 359 -12.89 9.29 22.75
N PHE A 360 -13.68 10.34 22.48
CA PHE A 360 -14.97 10.20 21.82
C PHE A 360 -14.82 9.52 20.45
N ILE A 361 -13.92 10.02 19.59
CA ILE A 361 -13.71 9.45 18.27
C ILE A 361 -13.17 8.01 18.37
N ARG A 362 -12.19 7.78 19.24
CA ARG A 362 -11.60 6.44 19.46
C ARG A 362 -12.67 5.43 19.86
N ASN A 363 -13.55 5.79 20.78
CA ASN A 363 -14.58 4.88 21.30
C ASN A 363 -15.76 4.69 20.32
N ASN A 364 -15.98 5.63 19.39
CA ASN A 364 -17.13 5.61 18.49
C ASN A 364 -16.78 5.27 17.03
N VAL A 365 -15.51 5.05 16.68
CA VAL A 365 -15.13 4.58 15.34
C VAL A 365 -14.43 3.23 15.49
N LEU A 366 -15.05 2.16 14.98
CA LEU A 366 -14.63 0.78 15.25
C LEU A 366 -13.17 0.52 14.86
N ILE A 367 -12.70 1.08 13.74
CA ILE A 367 -11.32 0.89 13.29
C ILE A 367 -10.29 1.66 14.11
N LEU A 368 -10.70 2.50 15.06
CA LEU A 368 -9.81 3.32 15.89
C LEU A 368 -9.80 2.88 17.36
N SER A 369 -10.69 1.98 17.78
CA SER A 369 -10.88 1.59 19.19
C SER A 369 -9.62 1.07 19.87
N ASP A 370 -8.77 0.38 19.11
CA ASP A 370 -7.58 -0.28 19.63
C ASP A 370 -6.33 0.62 19.61
N LEU A 371 -6.47 1.89 19.20
CA LEU A 371 -5.37 2.84 19.23
C LEU A 371 -5.09 3.33 20.66
N SER A 372 -3.81 3.31 21.03
CA SER A 372 -3.38 4.02 22.25
C SER A 372 -3.66 5.52 22.14
N PRO A 373 -3.78 6.25 23.27
CA PRO A 373 -3.96 7.71 23.25
C PRO A 373 -2.90 8.42 22.39
N LEU A 374 -1.64 7.97 22.45
CA LEU A 374 -0.54 8.54 21.66
C LEU A 374 -0.70 8.29 20.16
N GLN A 375 -1.04 7.05 19.76
CA GLN A 375 -1.31 6.72 18.36
C GLN A 375 -2.52 7.49 17.82
N MET A 376 -3.54 7.69 18.65
CA MET A 376 -4.72 8.45 18.27
C MET A 376 -4.37 9.91 17.96
N ARG A 377 -3.50 10.55 18.77
CA ARG A 377 -3.01 11.91 18.50
C ARG A 377 -2.23 11.98 17.19
N GLU A 378 -1.29 11.06 16.97
CA GLU A 378 -0.53 10.98 15.70
C GLU A 378 -1.47 10.85 14.50
N PHE A 379 -2.38 9.88 14.57
CA PHE A 379 -3.31 9.58 13.49
C PHE A 379 -4.18 10.79 13.13
N MET A 380 -4.60 11.56 14.14
CA MET A 380 -5.41 12.77 13.94
C MET A 380 -4.63 13.96 13.38
N LEU A 381 -3.30 13.99 13.45
CA LEU A 381 -2.51 15.01 12.76
C LEU A 381 -2.59 14.86 11.24
N ASP A 382 -2.67 13.62 10.75
CA ASP A 382 -2.77 13.27 9.33
C ASP A 382 -4.21 13.14 8.82
N SER A 383 -5.22 13.25 9.71
CA SER A 383 -6.65 13.10 9.39
C SER A 383 -7.44 14.39 9.63
N GLU A 384 -8.60 14.52 9.02
CA GLU A 384 -9.49 15.67 9.21
C GLU A 384 -10.80 15.26 9.88
N VAL A 385 -11.38 16.12 10.71
CA VAL A 385 -12.74 15.89 11.25
C VAL A 385 -13.70 16.87 10.61
N ARG A 386 -14.80 16.34 10.08
CA ARG A 386 -15.84 17.12 9.41
C ARG A 386 -17.19 16.90 10.07
N PHE A 387 -17.98 17.97 10.09
CA PHE A 387 -19.37 17.94 10.49
C PHE A 387 -20.26 18.16 9.27
N TYR A 388 -21.25 17.29 9.11
CA TYR A 388 -22.26 17.34 8.06
C TYR A 388 -23.64 17.43 8.70
N LYS A 389 -24.46 18.36 8.23
CA LYS A 389 -25.86 18.46 8.64
C LYS A 389 -26.68 17.39 7.92
N THR A 390 -27.85 17.12 8.48
CA THR A 390 -28.85 16.27 7.81
C THR A 390 -29.11 16.76 6.37
N ASN A 391 -29.07 15.83 5.40
CA ASN A 391 -29.14 15.98 3.95
C ASN A 391 -27.88 16.50 3.23
N ASP A 392 -26.79 16.82 3.93
CA ASP A 392 -25.54 17.18 3.27
C ASP A 392 -24.96 15.97 2.51
N ILE A 393 -24.45 16.21 1.31
CA ILE A 393 -23.71 15.21 0.53
C ILE A 393 -22.27 15.19 1.03
N VAL A 394 -21.80 14.01 1.46
CA VAL A 394 -20.40 13.81 1.88
C VAL A 394 -19.50 13.70 0.65
N PHE A 395 -19.92 12.91 -0.33
CA PHE A 395 -19.32 12.86 -1.67
C PHE A 395 -20.31 12.26 -2.68
N GLU A 396 -20.08 12.55 -3.96
CA GLU A 396 -20.90 12.06 -5.06
C GLU A 396 -20.32 10.80 -5.71
N LYS A 397 -21.18 9.99 -6.32
CA LYS A 397 -20.76 8.88 -7.20
C LYS A 397 -19.81 9.42 -8.28
N ASN A 398 -18.78 8.66 -8.61
CA ASN A 398 -17.74 8.98 -9.57
C ASN A 398 -16.83 10.16 -9.20
N ALA A 399 -17.00 10.78 -8.02
CA ALA A 399 -16.02 11.74 -7.52
C ALA A 399 -14.64 11.07 -7.35
N PRO A 400 -13.54 11.81 -7.56
CA PRO A 400 -12.23 11.34 -7.14
C PRO A 400 -12.24 11.12 -5.62
N GLY A 401 -11.65 10.03 -5.16
CA GLY A 401 -11.71 9.65 -3.75
C GLY A 401 -10.46 8.92 -3.31
N SER A 402 -9.58 9.63 -2.59
CA SER A 402 -8.37 9.08 -1.97
C SER A 402 -8.48 8.98 -0.44
N SER A 403 -9.70 9.04 0.11
CA SER A 403 -9.93 9.06 1.57
C SER A 403 -11.03 8.06 1.97
N LEU A 404 -10.82 7.41 3.11
CA LEU A 404 -11.79 6.61 3.84
C LEU A 404 -12.43 7.46 4.95
N PHE A 405 -13.68 7.21 5.31
CA PHE A 405 -14.37 7.97 6.35
C PHE A 405 -14.80 7.05 7.49
N GLY A 406 -14.54 7.45 8.74
CA GLY A 406 -15.09 6.83 9.93
C GLY A 406 -16.21 7.68 10.54
N ILE A 407 -17.35 7.08 10.87
CA ILE A 407 -18.51 7.81 11.42
C ILE A 407 -18.43 7.79 12.95
N ALA A 408 -17.99 8.89 13.55
CA ALA A 408 -17.92 9.03 15.01
C ALA A 408 -19.29 9.32 15.63
N GLN A 409 -20.19 10.00 14.91
CA GLN A 409 -21.56 10.27 15.34
C GLN A 409 -22.47 10.40 14.12
N GLY A 410 -23.74 10.01 14.27
CA GLY A 410 -24.75 10.14 13.21
C GLY A 410 -24.85 8.89 12.36
N LYS A 411 -25.31 9.07 11.12
CA LYS A 411 -25.50 7.99 10.14
C LYS A 411 -25.65 8.57 8.75
N VAL A 412 -25.18 7.82 7.76
CA VAL A 412 -25.25 8.19 6.34
C VAL A 412 -26.03 7.15 5.56
N ASP A 413 -26.56 7.52 4.40
CA ASP A 413 -27.20 6.60 3.46
C ASP A 413 -26.55 6.62 2.08
N ILE A 414 -26.77 5.52 1.35
CA ILE A 414 -26.57 5.44 -0.10
C ILE A 414 -27.95 5.61 -0.75
N PRO A 415 -28.29 6.78 -1.32
CA PRO A 415 -29.58 7.00 -1.94
C PRO A 415 -29.76 6.09 -3.18
N LEU A 416 -30.93 5.48 -3.32
CA LEU A 416 -31.26 4.63 -4.45
C LEU A 416 -31.69 5.48 -5.67
N PRO A 417 -31.40 5.05 -6.91
CA PRO A 417 -31.72 5.80 -8.14
C PRO A 417 -33.21 6.08 -8.33
N ASP A 418 -34.08 5.27 -7.71
CA ASP A 418 -35.54 5.33 -7.85
C ASP A 418 -36.20 6.44 -7.00
N GLY A 419 -35.45 7.07 -6.10
CA GLY A 419 -35.92 8.14 -5.20
C GLY A 419 -37.05 7.74 -4.24
N ARG A 420 -37.49 6.48 -4.22
CA ARG A 420 -38.69 6.00 -3.51
C ARG A 420 -38.38 4.94 -2.45
N SER A 421 -37.24 4.26 -2.56
CA SER A 421 -36.82 3.20 -1.64
C SER A 421 -35.84 3.72 -0.59
N THR A 422 -35.90 3.20 0.64
CA THR A 422 -34.92 3.51 1.69
C THR A 422 -33.54 2.99 1.28
N GLY A 423 -32.56 3.89 1.15
CA GLY A 423 -31.18 3.57 0.81
C GLY A 423 -30.50 2.65 1.83
N ILE A 424 -29.30 2.16 1.49
CA ILE A 424 -28.47 1.38 2.43
C ILE A 424 -27.96 2.35 3.50
N VAL A 425 -28.40 2.15 4.75
CA VAL A 425 -27.98 2.98 5.89
C VAL A 425 -26.69 2.44 6.49
N ILE A 426 -25.70 3.33 6.67
CA ILE A 426 -24.45 3.06 7.33
C ILE A 426 -24.48 3.75 8.70
N PRO A 427 -24.47 2.98 9.82
CA PRO A 427 -24.61 3.54 11.16
C PRO A 427 -23.30 4.17 11.67
N GLY A 428 -23.41 5.01 12.70
CA GLY A 428 -22.27 5.42 13.53
C GLY A 428 -21.50 4.21 14.07
N GLY A 429 -20.19 4.34 14.25
CA GLY A 429 -19.30 3.20 14.49
C GLY A 429 -18.63 2.67 13.23
N SER A 430 -19.30 2.75 12.08
CA SER A 430 -18.84 2.13 10.83
C SER A 430 -17.93 3.05 10.01
N ILE A 431 -17.44 2.52 8.89
CA ILE A 431 -16.63 3.24 7.91
C ILE A 431 -17.25 3.18 6.52
N PHE A 432 -16.94 4.16 5.66
CA PHE A 432 -17.33 4.16 4.25
C PHE A 432 -16.26 4.76 3.34
N GLY A 433 -16.34 4.45 2.05
CA GLY A 433 -15.34 4.85 1.05
C GLY A 433 -14.12 3.94 0.96
N GLU A 434 -14.10 2.83 1.69
CA GLU A 434 -13.04 1.82 1.72
C GLU A 434 -12.85 1.07 0.40
N VAL A 435 -13.93 0.88 -0.38
CA VAL A 435 -13.84 0.18 -1.67
C VAL A 435 -12.92 0.93 -2.62
N GLY A 436 -13.12 2.25 -2.79
CA GLY A 436 -12.27 3.08 -3.66
C GLY A 436 -10.82 3.16 -3.17
N LEU A 437 -10.60 3.07 -1.86
CA LEU A 437 -9.27 3.04 -1.25
C LEU A 437 -8.50 1.75 -1.54
N VAL A 438 -9.14 0.59 -1.37
CA VAL A 438 -8.51 -0.74 -1.50
C VAL A 438 -8.30 -1.11 -2.97
N SER A 439 -9.22 -0.71 -3.85
CA SER A 439 -9.22 -1.06 -5.26
C SER A 439 -8.71 0.04 -6.21
N GLY A 440 -8.46 1.26 -5.71
CA GLY A 440 -8.14 2.42 -6.55
C GLY A 440 -9.32 2.96 -7.37
N ARG A 441 -10.54 2.48 -7.11
CA ARG A 441 -11.78 2.87 -7.82
C ARG A 441 -12.26 4.27 -7.40
N ARG A 442 -12.99 4.96 -8.30
CA ARG A 442 -13.79 6.16 -7.96
C ARG A 442 -14.90 5.81 -6.95
N ARG A 443 -15.52 6.83 -6.35
CA ARG A 443 -16.63 6.62 -5.40
C ARG A 443 -17.78 5.85 -6.09
N GLY A 444 -18.04 4.61 -5.67
CA GLY A 444 -19.05 3.75 -6.31
C GLY A 444 -20.51 4.21 -6.13
N SER A 445 -20.76 5.08 -5.15
CA SER A 445 -22.09 5.61 -4.84
C SER A 445 -21.98 7.01 -4.23
N THR A 446 -23.05 7.79 -4.34
CA THR A 446 -23.20 9.04 -3.56
C THR A 446 -23.45 8.67 -2.10
N ILE A 447 -22.87 9.43 -1.16
CA ILE A 447 -23.11 9.27 0.27
C ILE A 447 -23.70 10.56 0.81
N ARG A 448 -24.80 10.44 1.54
CA ARG A 448 -25.52 11.57 2.13
C ARG A 448 -25.72 11.35 3.63
N ALA A 449 -25.56 12.41 4.42
CA ALA A 449 -25.88 12.38 5.84
C ALA A 449 -27.40 12.38 6.03
N ILE A 450 -27.94 11.43 6.79
CA ILE A 450 -29.39 11.36 7.12
C ILE A 450 -29.68 11.75 8.58
N ALA A 451 -28.65 12.18 9.28
CA ALA A 451 -28.68 12.83 10.58
C ALA A 451 -27.46 13.77 10.67
N ASP A 452 -27.42 14.65 11.66
CA ASP A 452 -26.23 15.42 11.95
C ASP A 452 -25.07 14.47 12.29
N THR A 453 -24.01 14.53 11.47
CA THR A 453 -22.99 13.48 11.38
C THR A 453 -21.60 14.09 11.56
N VAL A 454 -20.82 13.51 12.47
CA VAL A 454 -19.40 13.80 12.64
C VAL A 454 -18.61 12.66 12.02
N VAL A 455 -17.77 12.97 11.04
CA VAL A 455 -16.91 11.99 10.38
C VAL A 455 -15.45 12.35 10.51
N VAL A 456 -14.60 11.34 10.60
CA VAL A 456 -13.16 11.46 10.42
C VAL A 456 -12.84 11.09 8.98
N GLU A 457 -12.35 12.05 8.20
CA GLU A 457 -11.79 11.82 6.87
C GLU A 457 -10.32 11.40 7.00
N ILE A 458 -10.01 10.22 6.46
CA ILE A 458 -8.75 9.52 6.63
C ILE A 458 -8.11 9.33 5.24
N PRO A 459 -7.03 10.06 4.91
CA PRO A 459 -6.32 9.92 3.65
C PRO A 459 -5.76 8.51 3.39
N ARG A 460 -5.60 8.13 2.11
CA ARG A 460 -5.13 6.78 1.69
C ARG A 460 -3.82 6.37 2.34
N ASN A 461 -2.83 7.26 2.34
CA ASN A 461 -1.56 7.03 2.99
C ASN A 461 -1.70 6.83 4.51
N ALA A 462 -2.55 7.61 5.18
CA ALA A 462 -2.77 7.52 6.62
C ALA A 462 -3.39 6.16 7.01
N ILE A 463 -4.42 5.72 6.30
CA ILE A 463 -5.06 4.41 6.58
C ILE A 463 -4.18 3.22 6.18
N LEU A 464 -3.45 3.29 5.06
CA LEU A 464 -2.50 2.23 4.69
C LEU A 464 -1.36 2.12 5.70
N LYS A 465 -0.83 3.25 6.18
CA LYS A 465 0.14 3.30 7.28
C LYS A 465 -0.45 2.68 8.54
N LEU A 466 -1.70 3.03 8.90
CA LEU A 466 -2.38 2.50 10.07
C LEU A 466 -2.60 0.98 9.99
N MET A 467 -3.09 0.47 8.85
CA MET A 467 -3.25 -0.97 8.59
C MET A 467 -1.91 -1.72 8.58
N GLY A 468 -0.83 -1.04 8.20
CA GLY A 468 0.54 -1.56 8.20
C GLY A 468 1.19 -1.60 9.58
N SER A 469 0.70 -0.81 10.53
CA SER A 469 1.25 -0.67 11.89
C SER A 469 0.36 -1.25 12.98
N VAL A 470 -0.94 -1.41 12.73
CA VAL A 470 -1.93 -1.90 13.70
C VAL A 470 -2.73 -3.05 13.07
N PRO A 471 -2.36 -4.31 13.37
CA PRO A 471 -3.02 -5.49 12.79
C PRO A 471 -4.54 -5.53 13.01
N ALA A 472 -5.03 -5.03 14.15
CA ALA A 472 -6.45 -4.97 14.45
C ALA A 472 -7.22 -4.08 13.46
N VAL A 473 -6.65 -2.93 13.07
CA VAL A 473 -7.22 -2.05 12.04
C VAL A 473 -7.30 -2.76 10.71
N LYS A 474 -6.23 -3.46 10.31
CA LYS A 474 -6.22 -4.25 9.07
C LYS A 474 -7.35 -5.29 9.06
N ARG A 475 -7.55 -6.00 10.17
CA ARG A 475 -8.65 -6.98 10.33
C ARG A 475 -10.02 -6.32 10.24
N ALA A 476 -10.23 -5.21 10.95
CA ALA A 476 -11.51 -4.49 10.97
C ALA A 476 -11.88 -3.92 9.60
N VAL A 477 -10.94 -3.22 8.93
CA VAL A 477 -11.14 -2.68 7.57
C VAL A 477 -11.42 -3.80 6.58
N THR A 478 -10.67 -4.89 6.67
CA THR A 478 -10.87 -6.08 5.83
C THR A 478 -12.26 -6.65 6.02
N ARG A 479 -12.69 -6.89 7.26
CA ARG A 479 -14.00 -7.45 7.58
C ARG A 479 -15.13 -6.58 7.02
N ILE A 480 -15.08 -5.26 7.26
CA ILE A 480 -16.11 -4.33 6.78
C ILE A 480 -16.15 -4.29 5.23
N SER A 481 -14.97 -4.24 4.60
CA SER A 481 -14.86 -4.26 3.13
C SER A 481 -15.44 -5.56 2.54
N THR A 482 -15.14 -6.71 3.15
CA THR A 482 -15.66 -8.01 2.72
C THR A 482 -17.17 -8.09 2.91
N GLU A 483 -17.68 -7.73 4.09
CA GLU A 483 -19.11 -7.71 4.39
C GLU A 483 -19.87 -6.89 3.34
N ARG A 484 -19.39 -5.67 3.05
CA ARG A 484 -20.03 -4.79 2.07
C ARG A 484 -19.96 -5.33 0.66
N GLN A 485 -18.82 -5.93 0.27
CA GLN A 485 -18.68 -6.57 -1.03
C GLN A 485 -19.68 -7.73 -1.20
N LEU A 486 -19.85 -8.58 -0.18
CA LEU A 486 -20.81 -9.68 -0.21
C LEU A 486 -22.25 -9.15 -0.28
N LEU A 487 -22.59 -8.12 0.51
CA LEU A 487 -23.92 -7.49 0.46
C LEU A 487 -24.22 -6.90 -0.93
N GLN A 488 -23.24 -6.23 -1.55
CA GLN A 488 -23.37 -5.66 -2.91
C GLN A 488 -23.44 -6.73 -3.99
N MET A 489 -22.71 -7.82 -3.85
CA MET A 489 -22.69 -8.92 -4.82
C MET A 489 -24.01 -9.67 -4.84
N PHE A 490 -24.58 -9.91 -3.66
CA PHE A 490 -25.75 -10.77 -3.54
C PHE A 490 -27.08 -10.02 -3.54
N GLN A 491 -27.11 -8.71 -3.27
CA GLN A 491 -28.22 -7.73 -3.43
C GLN A 491 -29.59 -8.10 -2.82
N SER A 492 -29.80 -9.31 -2.30
CA SER A 492 -31.12 -9.94 -2.14
C SER A 492 -31.47 -10.21 -0.67
N GLY A 493 -31.84 -9.15 0.06
CA GLY A 493 -32.46 -9.30 1.39
C GLY A 493 -31.57 -9.95 2.47
N ILE A 494 -30.26 -10.01 2.21
CA ILE A 494 -29.26 -10.45 3.17
C ILE A 494 -28.91 -9.25 4.04
N THR A 495 -28.94 -9.45 5.35
CA THR A 495 -28.55 -8.43 6.33
C THR A 495 -27.14 -8.70 6.85
N PRO A 496 -26.44 -7.70 7.43
CA PRO A 496 -25.15 -7.92 8.08
C PRO A 496 -25.14 -9.08 9.08
N SER A 497 -26.23 -9.28 9.83
CA SER A 497 -26.33 -10.37 10.81
C SER A 497 -26.45 -11.74 10.17
N ASP A 498 -26.95 -11.84 8.94
CA ASP A 498 -26.99 -13.09 8.19
C ASP A 498 -25.59 -13.52 7.72
N LEU A 499 -24.69 -12.56 7.47
CA LEU A 499 -23.32 -12.82 7.01
C LEU A 499 -22.31 -13.07 8.14
N ALA A 500 -22.69 -12.87 9.39
CA ALA A 500 -21.76 -12.90 10.53
C ALA A 500 -20.93 -14.20 10.59
N GLU A 501 -21.58 -15.36 10.45
CA GLU A 501 -20.94 -16.68 10.50
C GLU A 501 -19.98 -16.91 9.31
N VAL A 502 -20.38 -16.46 8.11
CA VAL A 502 -19.56 -16.57 6.89
C VAL A 502 -18.33 -15.68 7.00
N LEU A 503 -18.47 -14.48 7.58
CA LEU A 503 -17.37 -13.53 7.76
C LEU A 503 -16.38 -13.94 8.84
N GLU A 504 -16.82 -14.62 9.89
CA GLU A 504 -15.94 -15.12 10.96
C GLU A 504 -14.99 -16.21 10.46
N THR A 505 -15.40 -16.96 9.45
CA THR A 505 -14.61 -18.05 8.85
C THR A 505 -13.97 -17.66 7.52
N ALA A 506 -14.08 -16.38 7.13
CA ALA A 506 -13.53 -15.88 5.88
C ALA A 506 -12.01 -15.67 5.97
N GLU A 507 -11.26 -16.23 5.01
CA GLU A 507 -9.81 -16.10 4.93
C GLU A 507 -9.39 -15.40 3.63
N ILE A 508 -8.49 -14.41 3.72
CA ILE A 508 -7.86 -13.86 2.52
C ILE A 508 -6.66 -14.70 2.13
N GLN A 509 -6.63 -15.10 0.87
CA GLN A 509 -5.52 -15.83 0.27
C GLN A 509 -4.96 -15.02 -0.90
N SER A 510 -3.65 -14.79 -0.89
CA SER A 510 -2.93 -14.27 -2.04
C SER A 510 -2.50 -15.43 -2.93
N VAL A 511 -2.77 -15.34 -4.22
CA VAL A 511 -2.61 -16.40 -5.20
C VAL A 511 -1.69 -15.87 -6.31
N ARG A 512 -0.59 -16.58 -6.59
CA ARG A 512 0.36 -16.21 -7.64
C ARG A 512 -0.25 -16.45 -9.02
N ALA A 513 0.20 -15.75 -10.06
CA ALA A 513 -0.21 -16.07 -11.43
C ALA A 513 0.08 -17.55 -11.75
N GLY A 514 -0.87 -18.22 -12.40
CA GLY A 514 -0.82 -19.65 -12.71
C GLY A 514 -1.14 -20.58 -11.53
N GLN A 515 -1.12 -20.12 -10.28
CA GLN A 515 -1.43 -20.94 -9.12
C GLN A 515 -2.94 -21.27 -9.06
N ALA A 516 -3.26 -22.56 -8.93
CA ALA A 516 -4.63 -23.02 -8.75
C ALA A 516 -5.09 -22.79 -7.30
N ILE A 517 -6.32 -22.28 -7.13
CA ILE A 517 -6.98 -22.24 -5.81
C ILE A 517 -7.58 -23.60 -5.44
N PHE A 518 -8.01 -24.36 -6.46
CA PHE A 518 -8.39 -25.77 -6.37
C PHE A 518 -8.31 -26.40 -7.77
N LYS A 519 -8.14 -27.72 -7.82
CA LYS A 519 -8.11 -28.50 -9.05
C LYS A 519 -9.33 -29.39 -9.18
N GLN A 520 -9.68 -29.72 -10.41
CA GLN A 520 -10.73 -30.70 -10.70
C GLN A 520 -10.41 -32.03 -10.00
N GLY A 521 -11.40 -32.60 -9.33
CA GLY A 521 -11.30 -33.83 -8.55
C GLY A 521 -10.89 -33.63 -7.10
N ASP A 522 -10.41 -32.44 -6.71
CA ASP A 522 -10.09 -32.15 -5.31
C ASP A 522 -11.38 -32.23 -4.45
N PRO A 523 -11.30 -32.74 -3.21
CA PRO A 523 -12.39 -32.60 -2.26
C PRO A 523 -12.45 -31.16 -1.73
N GLY A 524 -13.64 -30.59 -1.60
CA GLY A 524 -13.88 -29.30 -0.96
C GLY A 524 -15.19 -28.66 -1.41
N ASP A 525 -15.83 -27.94 -0.48
CA ASP A 525 -17.07 -27.20 -0.71
C ASP A 525 -16.95 -25.69 -0.39
N ASP A 526 -15.73 -25.21 -0.13
CA ASP A 526 -15.47 -23.79 0.11
C ASP A 526 -15.77 -22.93 -1.13
N VAL A 527 -16.26 -21.71 -0.90
CA VAL A 527 -16.56 -20.73 -1.95
C VAL A 527 -15.46 -19.66 -1.95
N PHE A 528 -15.02 -19.23 -3.12
CA PHE A 528 -13.98 -18.21 -3.25
C PHE A 528 -14.53 -16.98 -3.96
N VAL A 529 -14.41 -15.82 -3.32
CA VAL A 529 -14.76 -14.52 -3.90
C VAL A 529 -13.49 -13.82 -4.37
N ILE A 530 -13.47 -13.39 -5.62
CA ILE A 530 -12.31 -12.72 -6.21
C ILE A 530 -12.31 -11.26 -5.74
N ARG A 531 -11.35 -10.91 -4.88
CA ARG A 531 -11.23 -9.57 -4.28
C ARG A 531 -10.46 -8.62 -5.19
N SER A 532 -9.35 -9.08 -5.74
CA SER A 532 -8.52 -8.37 -6.71
C SER A 532 -7.82 -9.37 -7.64
N GLY A 533 -7.47 -8.91 -8.85
CA GLY A 533 -6.97 -9.78 -9.91
C GLY A 533 -8.09 -10.55 -10.60
N SER A 534 -7.78 -11.76 -11.06
CA SER A 534 -8.69 -12.54 -11.90
C SER A 534 -8.35 -14.02 -11.99
N MET A 535 -9.37 -14.82 -12.29
CA MET A 535 -9.28 -16.27 -12.36
C MET A 535 -9.67 -16.80 -13.75
N VAL A 536 -9.08 -17.92 -14.11
CA VAL A 536 -9.46 -18.75 -15.24
C VAL A 536 -10.05 -20.06 -14.72
N VAL A 537 -11.20 -20.44 -15.28
CA VAL A 537 -11.88 -21.71 -15.00
C VAL A 537 -11.63 -22.66 -16.15
N GLU A 538 -11.15 -23.86 -15.84
CA GLU A 538 -10.88 -24.90 -16.82
C GLU A 538 -11.44 -26.25 -16.39
N LYS A 539 -11.70 -27.13 -17.35
CA LYS A 539 -12.06 -28.52 -17.11
C LYS A 539 -11.18 -29.42 -17.96
N THR A 540 -10.63 -30.46 -17.35
CA THR A 540 -9.87 -31.48 -18.06
C THR A 540 -10.84 -32.41 -18.78
N ILE A 541 -10.84 -32.35 -20.11
CA ILE A 541 -11.66 -33.21 -20.98
C ILE A 541 -10.72 -33.97 -21.91
N GLY A 542 -10.81 -35.30 -21.95
CA GLY A 542 -9.94 -36.14 -22.78
C GLY A 542 -8.43 -36.00 -22.47
N GLY A 543 -8.09 -35.66 -21.23
CA GLY A 543 -6.69 -35.48 -20.79
C GLY A 543 -6.08 -34.11 -21.10
N LYS A 544 -6.83 -33.18 -21.71
CA LYS A 544 -6.38 -31.80 -21.97
C LYS A 544 -7.19 -30.78 -21.15
N PRO A 545 -6.57 -29.70 -20.64
CA PRO A 545 -7.30 -28.61 -20.01
C PRO A 545 -8.06 -27.81 -21.06
N VAL A 546 -9.37 -27.68 -20.88
CA VAL A 546 -10.26 -26.88 -21.73
C VAL A 546 -10.67 -25.62 -20.96
N PHE A 547 -10.44 -24.46 -21.55
CA PHE A 547 -10.88 -23.17 -21.00
C PHE A 547 -12.41 -23.09 -21.03
N LEU A 548 -13.03 -22.74 -19.90
CA LEU A 548 -14.48 -22.59 -19.79
C LEU A 548 -14.91 -21.13 -19.63
N SER A 549 -14.27 -20.40 -18.73
CA SER A 549 -14.62 -19.01 -18.47
C SER A 549 -13.49 -18.22 -17.81
N TYR A 550 -13.57 -16.91 -17.98
CA TYR A 550 -12.73 -15.92 -17.30
C TYR A 550 -13.56 -15.20 -16.24
N LEU A 551 -12.97 -14.96 -15.06
CA LEU A 551 -13.66 -14.38 -13.91
C LEU A 551 -12.86 -13.21 -13.30
N PRO A 552 -13.29 -11.96 -13.50
CA PRO A 552 -12.66 -10.80 -12.90
C PRO A 552 -13.05 -10.59 -11.42
N ALA A 553 -12.35 -9.69 -10.74
CA ALA A 553 -12.68 -9.25 -9.39
C ALA A 553 -14.16 -8.83 -9.24
N GLY A 554 -14.80 -9.26 -8.16
CA GLY A 554 -16.26 -9.12 -7.96
C GLY A 554 -17.06 -10.36 -8.35
N ASN A 555 -16.44 -11.38 -8.96
CA ASN A 555 -17.05 -12.70 -9.18
C ASN A 555 -16.71 -13.69 -8.07
N TYR A 556 -17.38 -14.84 -8.06
CA TYR A 556 -17.11 -15.95 -7.16
C TYR A 556 -17.12 -17.31 -7.87
N VAL A 557 -16.49 -18.30 -7.23
CA VAL A 557 -16.30 -19.69 -7.71
C VAL A 557 -16.37 -20.70 -6.57
N GLY A 558 -16.49 -21.98 -6.93
CA GLY A 558 -16.52 -23.11 -5.98
C GLY A 558 -17.91 -23.39 -5.41
N GLU A 559 -18.92 -22.74 -5.96
CA GLU A 559 -20.31 -22.81 -5.54
C GLU A 559 -21.01 -24.10 -6.00
N LEU A 560 -20.49 -24.75 -7.06
CA LEU A 560 -21.06 -25.96 -7.66
C LEU A 560 -21.01 -27.14 -6.68
N GLU A 561 -19.92 -27.23 -5.90
CA GLU A 561 -19.67 -28.34 -4.99
C GLU A 561 -20.45 -28.25 -3.68
N LEU A 562 -21.08 -27.10 -3.42
CA LEU A 562 -21.97 -26.95 -2.26
C LEU A 562 -23.15 -27.92 -2.30
N PHE A 563 -23.55 -28.38 -3.49
CA PHE A 563 -24.76 -29.17 -3.71
C PHE A 563 -24.51 -30.59 -4.23
N ASP A 564 -23.26 -30.98 -4.52
CA ASP A 564 -22.93 -32.29 -5.08
C ASP A 564 -21.62 -32.88 -4.51
N ASN A 565 -21.76 -33.73 -3.48
CA ASN A 565 -20.73 -34.55 -2.82
C ASN A 565 -19.39 -33.86 -2.43
N GLY A 566 -19.25 -32.55 -2.60
CA GLY A 566 -18.03 -31.80 -2.30
C GLY A 566 -16.85 -32.10 -3.23
N ILE A 567 -17.06 -32.54 -4.48
CA ILE A 567 -15.96 -32.84 -5.42
C ILE A 567 -15.86 -31.75 -6.49
N ARG A 568 -14.69 -31.09 -6.57
CA ARG A 568 -14.42 -30.02 -7.52
C ARG A 568 -14.62 -30.46 -8.96
N LYS A 569 -15.56 -29.84 -9.67
CA LYS A 569 -15.87 -30.18 -11.07
C LYS A 569 -14.91 -29.56 -12.08
N GLN A 570 -14.23 -28.50 -11.67
CA GLN A 570 -13.38 -27.65 -12.50
C GLN A 570 -12.09 -27.31 -11.75
N THR A 571 -11.05 -26.97 -12.49
CA THR A 571 -9.83 -26.35 -11.98
C THR A 571 -9.99 -24.84 -12.08
N VAL A 572 -9.69 -24.11 -11.01
CA VAL A 572 -9.66 -22.64 -11.05
C VAL A 572 -8.27 -22.17 -10.66
N ARG A 573 -7.66 -21.36 -11.52
CA ARG A 573 -6.33 -20.77 -11.29
C ARG A 573 -6.30 -19.28 -11.57
N ALA A 574 -5.37 -18.61 -10.91
CA ALA A 574 -5.14 -17.19 -11.09
C ALA A 574 -4.54 -16.89 -12.47
N ALA A 575 -5.15 -15.96 -13.22
CA ALA A 575 -4.61 -15.48 -14.49
C ALA A 575 -3.42 -14.52 -14.23
N VAL A 576 -3.55 -13.70 -13.18
CA VAL A 576 -2.57 -12.74 -12.69
C VAL A 576 -2.44 -12.88 -11.18
N LYS A 577 -1.43 -12.29 -10.55
CA LYS A 577 -1.35 -12.21 -9.08
C LYS A 577 -2.67 -11.66 -8.52
N SER A 578 -3.35 -12.43 -7.69
CA SER A 578 -4.73 -12.16 -7.25
C SER A 578 -4.87 -12.30 -5.74
N GLU A 579 -5.91 -11.68 -5.17
CA GLU A 579 -6.38 -11.97 -3.83
C GLU A 579 -7.80 -12.54 -3.89
N VAL A 580 -8.03 -13.65 -3.19
CA VAL A 580 -9.36 -14.25 -3.02
C VAL A 580 -9.74 -14.30 -1.56
N ILE A 581 -11.04 -14.23 -1.31
CA ILE A 581 -11.65 -14.44 -0.01
C ILE A 581 -12.24 -15.84 -0.04
N LYS A 582 -11.62 -16.76 0.69
CA LYS A 582 -12.12 -18.11 0.92
C LYS A 582 -13.21 -18.05 1.99
N LEU A 583 -14.41 -18.45 1.65
CA LEU A 583 -15.58 -18.57 2.52
C LEU A 583 -15.82 -20.03 2.83
N ASN A 584 -16.08 -20.35 4.10
CA ASN A 584 -16.38 -21.71 4.51
C ASN A 584 -17.67 -22.23 3.85
N GLY A 585 -17.57 -23.37 3.17
CA GLY A 585 -18.67 -23.96 2.41
C GLY A 585 -19.92 -24.26 3.24
N GLN A 586 -19.74 -24.81 4.45
CA GLN A 586 -20.86 -25.17 5.33
C GLN A 586 -21.58 -23.94 5.89
N ALA A 587 -20.84 -22.92 6.30
CA ALA A 587 -21.42 -21.64 6.73
C ALA A 587 -22.21 -20.98 5.59
N PHE A 588 -21.66 -21.02 4.38
CA PHE A 588 -22.35 -20.50 3.20
C PHE A 588 -23.60 -21.31 2.83
N ARG A 589 -23.58 -22.65 2.96
CA ARG A 589 -24.75 -23.50 2.75
C ARG A 589 -25.89 -23.16 3.72
N ARG A 590 -25.58 -22.98 5.02
CA ARG A 590 -26.57 -22.54 6.03
C ARG A 590 -27.18 -21.18 5.69
N LEU A 591 -26.38 -20.25 5.17
CA LEU A 591 -26.88 -18.96 4.69
C LEU A 591 -27.89 -19.13 3.54
N LEU A 592 -27.59 -19.99 2.57
CA LEU A 592 -28.48 -20.27 1.44
C LEU A 592 -29.80 -20.93 1.89
N GLU A 593 -29.76 -21.81 2.88
CA GLU A 593 -30.95 -22.42 3.49
C GLU A 593 -31.80 -21.41 4.25
N LYS A 594 -31.17 -20.49 5.00
CA LYS A 594 -31.86 -19.43 5.76
C LYS A 594 -32.51 -18.37 4.85
N LYS A 595 -32.02 -18.21 3.61
CA LYS A 595 -32.50 -17.21 2.63
C LYS A 595 -32.83 -17.87 1.29
N PRO A 596 -34.03 -18.48 1.15
CA PRO A 596 -34.41 -19.27 -0.02
C PRO A 596 -34.43 -18.49 -1.35
N ASP A 597 -34.81 -17.20 -1.32
CA ASP A 597 -34.83 -16.32 -2.49
C ASP A 597 -33.41 -16.09 -3.03
N PHE A 598 -32.46 -15.89 -2.11
CA PHE A 598 -31.03 -15.80 -2.44
C PHE A 598 -30.51 -17.15 -2.96
N GLY A 599 -30.85 -18.25 -2.28
CA GLY A 599 -30.48 -19.60 -2.69
C GLY A 599 -30.94 -19.95 -4.11
N THR A 600 -32.10 -19.44 -4.54
CA THR A 600 -32.62 -19.66 -5.89
C THR A 600 -31.87 -18.85 -6.93
N LYS A 601 -31.54 -17.58 -6.67
CA LYS A 601 -30.67 -16.79 -7.56
C LYS A 601 -29.28 -17.40 -7.71
N ALA A 602 -28.67 -17.82 -6.60
CA ALA A 602 -27.37 -18.49 -6.62
C ALA A 602 -27.44 -19.79 -7.44
N ARG A 603 -28.48 -20.61 -7.26
CA ARG A 603 -28.71 -21.83 -8.05
C ARG A 603 -28.91 -21.56 -9.55
N ASN A 604 -29.60 -20.48 -9.92
CA ASN A 604 -29.79 -20.13 -11.34
C ASN A 604 -28.46 -19.75 -12.02
N ALA A 605 -27.64 -18.92 -11.36
CA ALA A 605 -26.30 -18.58 -11.87
C ALA A 605 -25.38 -19.82 -11.99
N MET A 606 -25.57 -20.82 -11.12
CA MET A 606 -24.88 -22.11 -11.21
C MET A 606 -25.36 -22.96 -12.39
N GLY A 607 -26.68 -22.99 -12.63
CA GLY A 607 -27.27 -23.73 -13.75
C GLY A 607 -26.65 -23.35 -15.08
N GLU A 608 -26.50 -22.05 -15.34
CA GLU A 608 -25.87 -21.55 -16.58
C GLU A 608 -24.43 -22.06 -16.78
N ARG A 609 -23.64 -22.14 -15.69
CA ARG A 609 -22.25 -22.66 -15.74
C ARG A 609 -22.20 -24.17 -15.95
N ILE A 610 -23.12 -24.91 -15.34
CA ILE A 610 -23.25 -26.38 -15.50
C ILE A 610 -23.68 -26.73 -16.93
N ASP A 611 -24.65 -25.99 -17.47
CA ASP A 611 -25.17 -26.20 -18.81
C ASP A 611 -24.06 -25.96 -19.85
N LEU A 612 -23.26 -24.91 -19.68
CA LEU A 612 -22.10 -24.64 -20.54
C LEU A 612 -21.05 -25.76 -20.49
N ALA A 613 -20.70 -26.24 -19.29
CA ALA A 613 -19.73 -27.31 -19.13
C ALA A 613 -20.24 -28.64 -19.71
N SER A 614 -21.53 -28.93 -19.57
CA SER A 614 -22.17 -30.14 -20.11
C SER A 614 -22.28 -30.08 -21.63
N TYR A 615 -22.55 -28.89 -22.18
CA TYR A 615 -22.56 -28.63 -23.62
C TYR A 615 -21.20 -28.91 -24.28
N ILE A 616 -20.13 -28.40 -23.68
CA ILE A 616 -18.75 -28.61 -24.18
C ILE A 616 -18.38 -30.10 -24.11
N GLU A 617 -18.75 -30.79 -23.03
CA GLU A 617 -18.47 -32.21 -22.86
C GLU A 617 -19.24 -33.09 -23.86
N ALA A 618 -20.48 -32.75 -24.19
CA ALA A 618 -21.28 -33.45 -25.20
C ALA A 618 -20.68 -33.37 -26.62
N LYS A 619 -19.84 -32.36 -26.90
CA LYS A 619 -19.19 -32.15 -28.21
C LYS A 619 -17.73 -32.63 -28.30
N LYS A 620 -17.21 -33.31 -27.27
CA LYS A 620 -15.79 -33.72 -27.17
C LYS A 620 -15.28 -34.58 -28.34
N ASP A 621 -16.14 -35.42 -28.93
CA ASP A 621 -15.76 -36.40 -29.95
C ASP A 621 -15.87 -35.84 -31.38
N SER A 622 -16.61 -34.75 -31.60
CA SER A 622 -16.83 -34.13 -32.92
C SER A 622 -15.98 -32.88 -33.17
N PHE A 623 -15.34 -32.32 -32.14
CA PHE A 623 -14.71 -30.99 -32.17
C PHE A 623 -13.34 -30.90 -31.49
N SER A 624 -12.55 -31.97 -31.42
CA SER A 624 -11.24 -31.92 -30.73
C SER A 624 -10.33 -30.78 -31.22
N SER A 625 -10.31 -30.49 -32.54
CA SER A 625 -9.55 -29.39 -33.13
C SER A 625 -10.09 -28.00 -32.78
N VAL A 626 -11.40 -27.86 -32.66
CA VAL A 626 -12.07 -26.57 -32.42
C VAL A 626 -12.03 -26.21 -30.94
N VAL A 627 -12.20 -27.17 -30.04
CA VAL A 627 -12.03 -26.96 -28.59
C VAL A 627 -10.56 -26.62 -28.26
N ASP A 628 -9.61 -27.28 -28.93
CA ASP A 628 -8.19 -26.94 -28.85
C ASP A 628 -7.93 -25.51 -29.38
N MET A 629 -8.51 -25.16 -30.54
CA MET A 629 -8.42 -23.80 -31.10
C MET A 629 -8.98 -22.74 -30.14
N TYR A 630 -10.16 -22.97 -29.54
CA TYR A 630 -10.79 -22.06 -28.58
C TYR A 630 -9.93 -21.87 -27.33
N SER A 631 -9.44 -22.95 -26.75
CA SER A 631 -8.60 -22.87 -25.55
C SER A 631 -7.31 -22.11 -25.83
N ASN A 632 -6.71 -22.30 -27.01
CA ASN A 632 -5.52 -21.56 -27.42
C ASN A 632 -5.81 -20.08 -27.70
N VAL A 633 -6.95 -19.75 -28.32
CA VAL A 633 -7.38 -18.35 -28.52
C VAL A 633 -7.64 -17.67 -27.18
N ALA A 634 -8.35 -18.33 -26.25
CA ALA A 634 -8.63 -17.78 -24.92
C ALA A 634 -7.33 -17.56 -24.12
N ASN A 635 -6.42 -18.53 -24.11
CA ASN A 635 -5.11 -18.38 -23.48
C ASN A 635 -4.31 -17.24 -24.12
N PHE A 636 -4.29 -17.15 -25.46
CA PHE A 636 -3.66 -16.04 -26.15
C PHE A 636 -4.23 -14.68 -25.73
N LEU A 637 -5.56 -14.54 -25.63
CA LEU A 637 -6.18 -13.28 -25.21
C LEU A 637 -5.81 -12.94 -23.75
N VAL A 638 -5.86 -13.93 -22.84
CA VAL A 638 -5.46 -13.75 -21.44
C VAL A 638 -4.00 -13.34 -21.31
N ASP A 639 -3.08 -14.02 -21.99
CA ASP A 639 -1.64 -13.72 -22.03
C ASP A 639 -1.36 -12.32 -22.59
N ASN A 640 -2.23 -11.83 -23.47
CA ASN A 640 -2.17 -10.48 -24.02
C ASN A 640 -2.96 -9.47 -23.19
N GLY A 641 -3.27 -9.75 -21.93
CA GLY A 641 -3.84 -8.77 -20.99
C GLY A 641 -5.33 -8.50 -21.17
N VAL A 642 -6.04 -9.31 -21.97
CA VAL A 642 -7.51 -9.19 -22.11
C VAL A 642 -8.19 -9.52 -20.79
N GLY A 643 -7.60 -10.34 -19.93
CA GLY A 643 -8.16 -10.60 -18.61
C GLY A 643 -8.42 -9.29 -17.83
N GLU A 644 -7.43 -8.44 -17.69
CA GLU A 644 -7.61 -7.23 -16.88
C GLU A 644 -8.35 -6.10 -17.60
N ALA A 645 -8.71 -6.25 -18.88
CA ALA A 645 -9.38 -5.24 -19.69
C ALA A 645 -10.85 -5.06 -19.29
N THR A 646 -11.42 -3.85 -19.40
CA THR A 646 -12.88 -3.74 -19.56
C THR A 646 -13.30 -3.58 -21.00
N ASP A 647 -12.41 -3.05 -21.82
CA ASP A 647 -12.65 -2.92 -23.24
C ASP A 647 -11.32 -2.99 -23.99
N VAL A 648 -11.20 -3.96 -24.90
CA VAL A 648 -10.02 -4.16 -25.75
C VAL A 648 -10.37 -4.00 -27.23
N LEU A 649 -9.47 -3.36 -27.98
CA LEU A 649 -9.53 -3.34 -29.43
C LEU A 649 -8.97 -4.66 -29.98
N LEU A 650 -9.75 -5.35 -30.80
CA LEU A 650 -9.34 -6.54 -31.56
C LEU A 650 -9.50 -6.25 -33.05
N ILE A 651 -8.66 -6.89 -33.87
CA ILE A 651 -8.74 -6.83 -35.33
C ILE A 651 -8.86 -8.25 -35.87
N ASP A 652 -9.91 -8.51 -36.65
CA ASP A 652 -10.05 -9.75 -37.42
C ASP A 652 -9.26 -9.64 -38.73
N GLU A 653 -8.14 -10.37 -38.81
CA GLU A 653 -7.25 -10.43 -39.98
C GLU A 653 -7.91 -11.07 -41.20
N ASN A 654 -9.01 -11.83 -41.06
CA ASN A 654 -9.76 -12.31 -42.23
C ASN A 654 -10.53 -11.18 -42.93
N LEU A 655 -10.92 -10.15 -42.18
CA LEU A 655 -11.67 -8.99 -42.67
C LEU A 655 -10.76 -7.78 -42.90
N CYS A 656 -9.60 -7.74 -42.26
CA CYS A 656 -8.66 -6.63 -42.36
C CYS A 656 -8.03 -6.59 -43.75
N VAL A 657 -8.08 -5.42 -44.38
CA VAL A 657 -7.46 -5.17 -45.69
C VAL A 657 -6.19 -4.30 -45.60
N GLY A 658 -5.68 -4.06 -44.39
CA GLY A 658 -4.45 -3.29 -44.17
C GLY A 658 -4.49 -1.84 -44.68
N CYS A 659 -5.66 -1.18 -44.67
CA CYS A 659 -5.83 0.17 -45.24
C CYS A 659 -5.36 1.33 -44.32
N ASP A 660 -5.06 1.03 -43.05
CA ASP A 660 -4.67 1.96 -41.98
C ASP A 660 -5.69 3.07 -41.67
N ASN A 661 -6.95 2.91 -42.10
CA ASN A 661 -7.99 3.90 -41.81
C ASN A 661 -8.26 4.04 -40.30
N CYS A 662 -8.09 2.96 -39.53
CA CYS A 662 -8.25 2.98 -38.08
C CYS A 662 -7.22 3.91 -37.40
N GLU A 663 -5.96 3.85 -37.81
CA GLU A 663 -4.89 4.73 -37.31
C GLU A 663 -5.05 6.16 -37.80
N LYS A 664 -5.30 6.35 -39.11
CA LYS A 664 -5.48 7.68 -39.70
C LYS A 664 -6.63 8.44 -39.03
N ALA A 665 -7.77 7.77 -38.85
CA ALA A 665 -8.90 8.35 -38.15
C ALA A 665 -8.63 8.60 -36.66
N CYS A 666 -7.87 7.72 -36.00
CA CYS A 666 -7.45 7.96 -34.61
C CYS A 666 -6.61 9.23 -34.49
N ALA A 667 -5.58 9.37 -35.34
CA ALA A 667 -4.73 10.54 -35.34
C ALA A 667 -5.52 11.82 -35.65
N ASP A 668 -6.38 11.81 -36.67
CA ASP A 668 -7.17 12.99 -37.04
C ASP A 668 -8.18 13.40 -35.94
N SER A 669 -8.69 12.45 -35.15
CA SER A 669 -9.53 12.71 -33.98
C SER A 669 -8.75 13.19 -32.75
N HIS A 670 -7.43 13.02 -32.72
CA HIS A 670 -6.58 13.27 -31.55
C HIS A 670 -5.33 14.10 -31.89
N ASP A 671 -5.57 15.30 -32.40
CA ASP A 671 -4.55 16.34 -32.66
C ASP A 671 -3.43 15.94 -33.63
N GLY A 672 -3.58 14.83 -34.34
CA GLY A 672 -2.58 14.30 -35.27
C GLY A 672 -1.64 13.25 -34.67
N ILE A 673 -1.90 12.73 -33.46
CA ILE A 673 -1.16 11.58 -32.91
C ILE A 673 -2.08 10.37 -32.86
N SER A 674 -1.69 9.28 -33.53
CA SER A 674 -2.43 8.02 -33.39
C SER A 674 -2.25 7.50 -31.96
N ARG A 675 -3.32 6.93 -31.40
CA ARG A 675 -3.32 6.34 -30.06
C ARG A 675 -3.39 4.82 -30.11
N LEU A 676 -3.24 4.25 -31.31
CA LEU A 676 -3.14 2.84 -31.61
C LEU A 676 -2.05 2.62 -32.66
N ASP A 677 -1.46 1.43 -32.65
CA ASP A 677 -0.59 0.93 -33.71
C ASP A 677 -1.19 -0.41 -34.17
N ARG A 678 -1.64 -0.46 -35.43
CA ARG A 678 -2.38 -1.58 -36.01
C ARG A 678 -1.46 -2.76 -36.29
N GLU A 679 -0.20 -2.51 -36.63
CA GLU A 679 0.74 -3.58 -37.00
C GLU A 679 1.44 -4.14 -35.77
N ALA A 680 1.74 -3.29 -34.79
CA ALA A 680 2.35 -3.73 -33.55
C ALA A 680 1.35 -4.50 -32.69
N GLY A 681 1.74 -5.67 -32.22
CA GLY A 681 0.90 -6.50 -31.37
C GLY A 681 1.25 -7.96 -31.55
N ARG A 682 0.40 -8.83 -31.02
CA ARG A 682 0.48 -10.27 -31.28
C ARG A 682 -0.76 -10.69 -32.06
N THR A 683 -0.60 -11.69 -32.91
CA THR A 683 -1.69 -12.33 -33.66
C THR A 683 -1.71 -13.80 -33.30
N PHE A 684 -2.90 -14.35 -33.12
CA PHE A 684 -3.12 -15.80 -33.04
C PHE A 684 -4.40 -16.18 -33.78
N ALA A 685 -4.31 -17.23 -34.61
CA ALA A 685 -5.33 -17.54 -35.61
C ALA A 685 -5.61 -16.31 -36.50
N HIS A 686 -6.83 -15.77 -36.48
CA HIS A 686 -7.22 -14.57 -37.22
C HIS A 686 -7.40 -13.34 -36.32
N LEU A 687 -7.17 -13.47 -35.01
CA LEU A 687 -7.36 -12.38 -34.06
C LEU A 687 -6.03 -11.70 -33.78
N HIS A 688 -5.97 -10.41 -34.08
CA HIS A 688 -4.86 -9.53 -33.78
C HIS A 688 -5.21 -8.63 -32.59
N VAL A 689 -4.31 -8.56 -31.60
CA VAL A 689 -4.40 -7.63 -30.45
C VAL A 689 -3.42 -6.48 -30.71
N PRO A 690 -3.87 -5.36 -31.32
CA PRO A 690 -3.02 -4.24 -31.63
C PRO A 690 -2.53 -3.51 -30.37
N THR A 691 -1.44 -2.77 -30.51
CA THR A 691 -0.88 -1.95 -29.43
C THR A 691 -1.78 -0.76 -29.18
N SER A 692 -2.72 -0.94 -28.26
CA SER A 692 -3.70 0.06 -27.86
C SER A 692 -4.12 -0.13 -26.40
N CYS A 693 -4.66 0.91 -25.77
CA CYS A 693 -5.08 0.81 -24.36
C CYS A 693 -6.22 -0.20 -24.20
N ARG A 694 -6.07 -1.08 -23.20
CA ARG A 694 -7.05 -2.11 -22.80
C ARG A 694 -8.08 -1.61 -21.79
N HIS A 695 -8.00 -0.35 -21.40
CA HIS A 695 -8.85 0.29 -20.39
C HIS A 695 -9.08 -0.63 -19.18
N CYS A 696 -7.99 -1.05 -18.55
CA CYS A 696 -8.04 -2.08 -17.52
C CYS A 696 -9.05 -1.75 -16.42
N GLU A 697 -9.73 -2.78 -15.91
CA GLU A 697 -10.63 -2.67 -14.76
C GLU A 697 -9.91 -2.07 -13.55
N ASN A 698 -8.64 -2.44 -13.38
CA ASN A 698 -7.71 -1.84 -12.43
C ASN A 698 -6.56 -1.17 -13.22
N PRO A 699 -6.66 0.14 -13.57
CA PRO A 699 -5.66 0.79 -14.41
C PRO A 699 -4.32 0.95 -13.68
N HIS A 700 -3.34 0.10 -14.02
CA HIS A 700 -1.97 0.20 -13.50
C HIS A 700 -1.37 1.60 -13.70
N CYS A 701 -1.67 2.22 -14.84
CA CYS A 701 -1.22 3.56 -15.18
C CYS A 701 -1.73 4.66 -14.24
N MET A 702 -2.82 4.45 -13.49
CA MET A 702 -3.42 5.43 -12.60
C MET A 702 -2.77 5.44 -11.19
N ALA A 703 -2.20 4.31 -10.76
CA ALA A 703 -1.75 4.09 -9.38
C ALA A 703 -0.79 5.18 -8.85
N ASP A 704 0.10 5.68 -9.71
CA ASP A 704 1.15 6.63 -9.34
C ASP A 704 1.15 7.90 -10.21
N CYS A 705 -0.01 8.43 -10.60
CA CYS A 705 -0.08 9.70 -11.33
C CYS A 705 0.03 10.89 -10.35
N PRO A 706 1.18 11.62 -10.27
CA PRO A 706 1.36 12.67 -9.25
C PRO A 706 0.34 13.82 -9.33
N PRO A 707 -0.04 14.33 -10.52
CA PRO A 707 -1.08 15.35 -10.63
C PRO A 707 -2.49 14.75 -10.65
N THR A 708 -2.65 13.42 -10.51
CA THR A 708 -3.93 12.73 -10.68
C THR A 708 -4.62 13.02 -12.04
N ALA A 709 -3.83 13.13 -13.11
CA ALA A 709 -4.27 13.43 -14.47
C ALA A 709 -4.93 12.27 -15.22
N ILE A 710 -4.92 11.06 -14.66
CA ILE A 710 -5.46 9.85 -15.29
C ILE A 710 -6.78 9.52 -14.63
N HIS A 711 -7.80 9.35 -15.45
CA HIS A 711 -9.19 9.20 -15.04
C HIS A 711 -9.80 7.95 -15.65
N ARG A 712 -10.87 7.47 -15.03
CA ARG A 712 -11.74 6.45 -15.60
C ARG A 712 -13.15 7.04 -15.73
N GLY A 713 -13.73 7.00 -16.93
CA GLY A 713 -15.08 7.48 -17.19
C GLY A 713 -16.15 6.47 -16.85
N GLN A 714 -17.40 6.79 -17.23
CA GLN A 714 -18.57 6.01 -16.82
C GLN A 714 -18.69 4.68 -17.57
N ASP A 715 -18.14 4.63 -18.79
CA ASP A 715 -18.19 3.47 -19.67
C ASP A 715 -16.94 2.57 -19.50
N GLY A 716 -16.16 2.82 -18.44
CA GLY A 716 -14.95 2.07 -18.11
C GLY A 716 -13.69 2.61 -18.81
N GLU A 717 -13.81 3.66 -19.61
CA GLU A 717 -12.71 4.21 -20.39
C GLU A 717 -11.69 4.92 -19.51
N VAL A 718 -10.46 4.43 -19.50
CA VAL A 718 -9.33 5.16 -18.90
C VAL A 718 -8.87 6.26 -19.85
N TYR A 719 -8.70 7.50 -19.40
CA TYR A 719 -8.23 8.64 -20.21
C TYR A 719 -7.27 9.54 -19.42
N ILE A 720 -6.55 10.42 -20.13
CA ILE A 720 -5.60 11.38 -19.54
C ILE A 720 -6.09 12.79 -19.85
N ASP A 721 -6.20 13.64 -18.84
CA ASP A 721 -6.60 15.04 -19.02
C ASP A 721 -5.40 15.99 -19.17
N GLU A 722 -5.70 17.29 -19.26
CA GLU A 722 -4.71 18.35 -19.48
C GLU A 722 -3.79 18.62 -18.28
N THR A 723 -4.10 18.09 -17.09
CA THR A 723 -3.25 18.25 -15.89
C THR A 723 -1.99 17.38 -15.93
N CYS A 724 -1.82 16.58 -16.99
CA CYS A 724 -0.64 15.76 -17.22
C CYS A 724 0.65 16.62 -17.29
N ILE A 725 1.55 16.38 -16.33
CA ILE A 725 2.85 17.06 -16.23
C ILE A 725 3.98 16.34 -17.00
N GLY A 726 3.69 15.24 -17.69
CA GLY A 726 4.70 14.56 -18.50
C GLY A 726 5.70 13.68 -17.74
N CYS A 727 5.41 13.28 -16.50
CA CYS A 727 6.37 12.58 -15.63
C CYS A 727 6.73 11.14 -16.03
N GLY A 728 5.96 10.50 -16.92
CA GLY A 728 6.25 9.14 -17.41
C GLY A 728 5.85 7.97 -16.49
N ASN A 729 5.42 8.21 -15.23
CA ASN A 729 5.03 7.14 -14.30
C ASN A 729 4.03 6.15 -14.91
N CYS A 730 3.01 6.68 -15.59
CA CYS A 730 1.99 5.88 -16.25
C CYS A 730 2.55 4.98 -17.36
N GLN A 731 3.56 5.44 -18.10
CA GLN A 731 4.21 4.67 -19.15
C GLN A 731 4.90 3.43 -18.59
N ARG A 732 5.64 3.57 -17.48
CA ARG A 732 6.30 2.45 -16.80
C ARG A 732 5.32 1.49 -16.16
N ASN A 733 4.28 2.04 -15.54
CA ASN A 733 3.30 1.24 -14.84
C ASN A 733 2.41 0.45 -15.82
N CYS A 734 2.35 0.82 -17.10
CA CYS A 734 1.57 0.06 -18.07
C CYS A 734 2.30 -1.25 -18.44
N PRO A 735 1.78 -2.43 -18.04
CA PRO A 735 2.45 -3.70 -18.32
C PRO A 735 2.48 -4.06 -19.80
N TYR A 736 1.71 -3.32 -20.61
CA TYR A 736 1.55 -3.60 -22.03
C TYR A 736 2.23 -2.58 -22.95
N GLY A 737 2.92 -1.59 -22.39
CA GLY A 737 3.69 -0.61 -23.19
C GLY A 737 2.85 0.29 -24.10
N VAL A 738 1.55 0.45 -23.86
CA VAL A 738 0.63 1.17 -24.78
C VAL A 738 0.55 2.68 -24.54
N ILE A 739 1.30 3.20 -23.56
CA ILE A 739 1.35 4.63 -23.25
C ILE A 739 2.67 5.19 -23.80
N ARG A 740 2.58 6.22 -24.64
CA ARG A 740 3.71 6.90 -25.27
C ARG A 740 3.88 8.30 -24.71
N MET A 741 5.12 8.76 -24.60
CA MET A 741 5.43 10.13 -24.16
C MET A 741 5.72 10.99 -25.38
N GLU A 742 4.70 11.71 -25.83
CA GLU A 742 4.75 12.48 -27.08
C GLU A 742 4.77 13.98 -26.83
N LYS A 743 5.43 14.71 -27.72
CA LYS A 743 5.30 16.18 -27.75
C LYS A 743 3.98 16.54 -28.42
N GLU A 744 3.38 17.65 -27.99
CA GLU A 744 2.20 18.17 -28.66
C GLU A 744 2.53 18.46 -30.14
N PRO A 745 1.82 17.84 -31.09
CA PRO A 745 2.14 17.93 -32.51
C PRO A 745 1.69 19.30 -33.04
N PRO A 746 2.36 19.83 -34.09
CA PRO A 746 1.93 21.08 -34.70
C PRO A 746 0.55 20.93 -35.36
N LYS A 747 -0.33 21.92 -35.17
CA LYS A 747 -1.68 21.92 -35.74
C LYS A 747 -1.65 21.74 -37.25
N LYS A 748 -2.36 20.71 -37.74
CA LYS A 748 -2.53 20.44 -39.16
C LYS A 748 -3.51 21.43 -39.81
N PRO A 749 -3.32 21.80 -41.09
CA PRO A 749 -4.34 22.50 -41.86
C PRO A 749 -5.59 21.62 -42.03
N SER A 750 -6.75 22.25 -42.25
CA SER A 750 -8.01 21.52 -42.41
C SER A 750 -7.99 20.57 -43.63
N LEU A 751 -8.78 19.50 -43.56
CA LEU A 751 -8.89 18.51 -44.64
C LEU A 751 -9.20 19.16 -46.00
N TRP A 752 -10.09 20.16 -46.02
CA TRP A 752 -10.41 20.94 -47.23
C TRP A 752 -9.21 21.69 -47.81
N THR A 753 -8.36 22.24 -46.94
CA THR A 753 -7.17 22.99 -47.37
C THR A 753 -6.14 22.03 -47.97
N TRP A 754 -5.98 20.84 -47.38
CA TRP A 754 -5.13 19.80 -47.94
C TRP A 754 -5.68 19.28 -49.28
N PHE A 755 -6.97 18.96 -49.34
CA PHE A 755 -7.60 18.42 -50.54
C PHE A 755 -7.55 19.39 -51.74
N LEU A 756 -7.84 20.67 -51.51
CA LEU A 756 -7.90 21.67 -52.59
C LEU A 756 -6.53 22.24 -53.00
N PHE A 757 -5.57 22.28 -52.07
CA PHE A 757 -4.30 23.00 -52.30
C PHE A 757 -3.03 22.18 -52.01
N GLY A 758 -3.16 20.90 -51.62
CA GLY A 758 -2.02 20.04 -51.26
C GLY A 758 -1.21 20.55 -50.05
N LYS A 759 -1.76 21.47 -49.26
CA LYS A 759 -1.03 22.07 -48.11
C LYS A 759 -1.12 21.18 -46.88
N GLY A 760 0.04 20.81 -46.33
CA GLY A 760 0.16 20.03 -45.09
C GLY A 760 0.45 18.54 -45.32
N PRO A 761 0.48 17.72 -44.26
CA PRO A 761 0.92 16.33 -44.31
C PRO A 761 -0.18 15.35 -44.74
N GLY A 762 -1.41 15.82 -44.96
CA GLY A 762 -2.57 14.98 -45.27
C GLY A 762 -3.24 14.34 -44.06
N PRO A 763 -4.21 13.44 -44.26
CA PRO A 763 -4.89 12.70 -43.18
C PRO A 763 -3.94 11.81 -42.39
N GLY A 764 -4.23 11.60 -41.10
CA GLY A 764 -3.46 10.73 -40.21
C GLY A 764 -2.27 11.40 -39.51
N GLU A 765 -1.38 10.59 -38.94
CA GLU A 765 -0.23 11.08 -38.18
C GLU A 765 0.84 11.67 -39.11
N PRO A 766 1.33 12.90 -38.88
CA PRO A 766 2.31 13.52 -39.75
C PRO A 766 3.68 12.85 -39.63
N SER A 767 4.43 12.81 -40.74
CA SER A 767 5.83 12.36 -40.71
C SER A 767 6.66 13.15 -39.69
N HIS A 768 7.64 12.48 -39.07
CA HIS A 768 8.55 13.08 -38.10
C HIS A 768 9.22 14.36 -38.65
N ASP A 769 9.66 14.36 -39.90
CA ASP A 769 10.28 15.51 -40.56
C ASP A 769 9.34 16.71 -40.67
N TRP A 770 8.07 16.47 -40.98
CA TRP A 770 7.06 17.53 -41.06
C TRP A 770 6.76 18.08 -39.67
N ALA A 771 6.59 17.21 -38.67
CA ALA A 771 6.34 17.62 -37.29
C ALA A 771 7.52 18.44 -36.73
N TYR A 772 8.76 17.98 -36.96
CA TYR A 772 9.98 18.67 -36.52
C TYR A 772 10.10 20.07 -37.13
N LYS A 773 9.87 20.22 -38.45
CA LYS A 773 9.96 21.51 -39.15
C LYS A 773 8.89 22.53 -38.72
N ASN A 774 7.75 22.06 -38.22
CA ASN A 774 6.60 22.91 -37.90
C ASN A 774 6.37 23.06 -36.38
N ALA A 775 7.16 22.40 -35.54
CA ALA A 775 7.08 22.52 -34.09
C ALA A 775 7.45 23.94 -33.62
N LYS A 776 6.69 24.48 -32.66
CA LYS A 776 6.95 25.79 -32.04
C LYS A 776 7.33 25.62 -30.57
N GLY A 777 8.60 25.87 -30.25
CA GLY A 777 9.14 25.89 -28.89
C GLY A 777 9.36 24.52 -28.26
N GLU A 778 10.03 24.50 -27.10
CA GLU A 778 10.22 23.30 -26.28
C GLU A 778 9.02 23.13 -25.34
N LYS A 779 7.98 22.43 -25.80
CA LYS A 779 6.90 21.97 -24.92
C LYS A 779 7.29 20.65 -24.25
N ALA A 780 6.88 20.50 -22.98
CA ALA A 780 7.02 19.24 -22.25
C ALA A 780 6.25 18.11 -22.94
N LYS A 781 6.80 16.89 -22.90
CA LYS A 781 6.11 15.69 -23.39
C LYS A 781 4.88 15.41 -22.53
N ARG A 782 3.80 14.91 -23.13
CA ARG A 782 2.61 14.43 -22.43
C ARG A 782 2.42 12.95 -22.70
N ALA A 783 1.80 12.27 -21.73
CA ALA A 783 1.43 10.88 -21.92
C ALA A 783 0.24 10.80 -22.89
N VAL A 784 0.37 9.94 -23.89
CA VAL A 784 -0.63 9.69 -24.93
C VAL A 784 -0.96 8.20 -24.91
N LYS A 785 -2.25 7.90 -24.90
CA LYS A 785 -2.81 6.54 -24.96
C LYS A 785 -4.24 6.61 -25.48
N CYS A 786 -4.77 5.50 -25.97
CA CYS A 786 -6.18 5.42 -26.34
C CYS A 786 -7.08 5.77 -25.14
N ASP A 787 -8.10 6.59 -25.36
CA ASP A 787 -9.10 7.07 -24.42
C ASP A 787 -10.53 6.70 -24.85
N MET A 788 -10.67 5.70 -25.72
CA MET A 788 -11.95 5.32 -26.36
C MET A 788 -12.62 6.46 -27.13
N CYS A 789 -11.88 7.51 -27.53
CA CYS A 789 -12.47 8.73 -28.06
C CYS A 789 -13.50 9.35 -27.10
N SER A 790 -13.23 9.30 -25.79
CA SER A 790 -14.08 9.92 -24.75
C SER A 790 -14.37 11.38 -25.12
N GLY A 791 -15.65 11.75 -25.08
CA GLY A 791 -16.14 13.09 -25.47
C GLY A 791 -16.33 13.32 -26.97
N ILE A 792 -16.05 12.34 -27.85
CA ILE A 792 -16.33 12.43 -29.29
C ILE A 792 -17.65 11.72 -29.61
N GLU A 793 -18.55 12.46 -30.28
CA GLU A 793 -19.85 11.93 -30.70
C GLU A 793 -19.67 10.74 -31.67
N GLY A 794 -20.36 9.63 -31.39
CA GLY A 794 -20.28 8.39 -32.18
C GLY A 794 -19.25 7.35 -31.71
N GLY A 795 -18.49 7.57 -30.64
CA GLY A 795 -17.64 6.56 -29.99
C GLY A 795 -16.20 6.41 -30.55
N PRO A 796 -15.60 5.21 -30.56
CA PRO A 796 -14.23 4.98 -31.05
C PRO A 796 -14.07 5.20 -32.57
N SER A 797 -13.22 6.16 -32.95
CA SER A 797 -12.99 6.52 -34.36
C SER A 797 -12.34 5.37 -35.17
N CYS A 798 -11.50 4.56 -34.52
CA CYS A 798 -10.83 3.43 -35.17
C CYS A 798 -11.80 2.34 -35.66
N VAL A 799 -12.89 2.11 -34.93
CA VAL A 799 -13.95 1.17 -35.30
C VAL A 799 -14.80 1.76 -36.42
N ARG A 800 -15.27 3.01 -36.26
CA ARG A 800 -16.12 3.67 -37.28
C ARG A 800 -15.44 3.81 -38.64
N ALA A 801 -14.13 4.02 -38.64
CA ALA A 801 -13.35 4.19 -39.87
C ALA A 801 -13.00 2.85 -40.56
N CYS A 802 -13.28 1.71 -39.93
CA CYS A 802 -13.01 0.41 -40.52
C CYS A 802 -14.05 0.08 -41.61
N PRO A 803 -13.66 0.00 -42.90
CA PRO A 803 -14.61 -0.18 -43.98
C PRO A 803 -15.19 -1.60 -44.05
N THR A 804 -14.51 -2.58 -43.44
CA THR A 804 -14.90 -4.00 -43.45
C THR A 804 -15.50 -4.46 -42.13
N GLY A 805 -15.51 -3.62 -41.09
CA GLY A 805 -15.90 -4.03 -39.74
C GLY A 805 -14.86 -4.90 -39.01
N ALA A 806 -13.64 -5.05 -39.55
CA ALA A 806 -12.58 -5.85 -38.96
C ALA A 806 -12.12 -5.39 -37.57
N ALA A 807 -12.16 -4.09 -37.29
CA ALA A 807 -11.72 -3.52 -36.01
C ALA A 807 -12.92 -3.38 -35.07
N ILE A 808 -12.89 -4.10 -33.95
CA ILE A 808 -13.99 -4.14 -32.96
C ILE A 808 -13.45 -3.85 -31.56
N ARG A 809 -14.28 -3.20 -30.73
CA ARG A 809 -14.03 -3.01 -29.31
C ARG A 809 -14.96 -3.92 -28.53
N VAL A 810 -14.41 -4.78 -27.67
CA VAL A 810 -15.17 -5.81 -26.97
C VAL A 810 -14.77 -5.90 -25.51
N ALA A 811 -15.74 -6.17 -24.64
CA ALA A 811 -15.46 -6.54 -23.25
C ALA A 811 -15.02 -8.02 -23.17
N PRO A 812 -14.11 -8.40 -22.25
CA PRO A 812 -13.67 -9.79 -22.13
C PRO A 812 -14.81 -10.78 -21.90
N GLU A 813 -15.85 -10.35 -21.18
CA GLU A 813 -17.04 -11.15 -20.87
C GLU A 813 -17.86 -11.49 -22.12
N GLU A 814 -17.85 -10.61 -23.12
CA GLU A 814 -18.60 -10.78 -24.37
C GLU A 814 -17.92 -11.77 -25.31
N PHE A 815 -16.58 -11.89 -25.24
CA PHE A 815 -15.79 -12.68 -26.19
C PHE A 815 -15.24 -14.00 -25.61
N LEU A 816 -15.06 -14.12 -24.29
CA LEU A 816 -14.51 -15.31 -23.63
C LEU A 816 -15.57 -16.33 -23.20
N THR A 817 -16.81 -16.23 -23.68
CA THR A 817 -17.85 -17.24 -23.42
C THR A 817 -18.11 -18.10 -24.66
N VAL A 818 -17.84 -19.41 -24.53
CA VAL A 818 -17.99 -20.42 -25.60
C VAL A 818 -19.39 -20.44 -26.24
N ALA A 819 -20.42 -19.97 -25.53
CA ALA A 819 -21.82 -20.01 -25.95
C ALA A 819 -22.26 -18.94 -26.96
N ARG A 820 -21.52 -17.84 -27.15
CA ARG A 820 -21.98 -16.73 -28.01
C ARG A 820 -21.41 -16.75 -29.43
N LEU A 821 -20.20 -17.29 -29.62
CA LEU A 821 -19.55 -17.38 -30.94
C LEU A 821 -20.27 -18.34 -31.91
N GLU A 822 -21.04 -19.32 -31.43
CA GLU A 822 -21.83 -20.22 -32.29
C GLU A 822 -23.16 -19.63 -32.78
N ARG A 823 -23.67 -18.54 -32.18
CA ARG A 823 -24.93 -17.93 -32.63
C ARG A 823 -24.79 -17.04 -33.85
N GLY A 824 -23.56 -16.75 -34.30
CA GLY A 824 -23.32 -15.79 -35.38
C GLY A 824 -23.74 -14.36 -35.01
N GLU A 825 -23.86 -14.05 -33.72
CA GLU A 825 -24.20 -12.73 -33.17
C GLU A 825 -22.96 -12.03 -32.59
N ALA A 826 -21.89 -11.95 -33.38
CA ALA A 826 -20.70 -11.14 -33.08
C ALA A 826 -20.53 -10.06 -34.16
#